data_AF-A0A518BND3-F1
#
_entry.id   AF-A0A518BND3-F1
#
_cell.length_a   1.000
_cell.length_b   1.000
_cell.length_c   1.000
_cell.angle_alpha   90.00
_cell.angle_beta   90.00
_cell.angle_gamma   90.00
#
_symmetry.space_group_name_H-M   'P 1'
#
loop_
_entity.id
_entity.type
_entity.pdbx_description
1 polymer ?
#
loop_
_entity_poly.entity_id
_entity_poly.type
_entity_poly.pdbx_seq_one_letter_code
_entity_poly.pdbx_strand_id
1 'polypeptide(L)'
;MFADPGSEGPLGCDTSVIVSRPRSAENRAMRLAWIVATVFLCAAPSAAGAQGPAAGRSGRGAPPAGPESALAESDEGAFSLLDLVHAVQPAGAVREGIRTSVRLKDGEGQFSVDDREAAFRWRVRPQGGTPLAVLTIEDEGAAVEPLFNAIIDPGEDKRQVDRVEQVRDAILVTYEKGLQIRWRAQGRSMEVEVSGGFAKDVSLGGLRSLLPAGATAQVLQVPYHDNGSVAVVRLVDGRIRFLSAWFDPVLSGASQIKIRDPNTRGLDGELYYSQHARYWPSTVGEYRPLRERIWITWSDQLLDVLPSQRRPPSPARDWTGQRFYLDYNLTPFDEAAHALRLLNACGLRDLVIWMRHWQRDGYDVGYPTQVMPPNAEWGGMEGMADVRRAAGEAGWDFGVGHNWVFNDERMPNASALNWDGSDEPFYGGSGVRLKPSVAVKLAPLIETQFHRAFDTVGTYSDSITATFPTVDLDATNPDWGSLRAAIESWGEVLDILRRVHGAPVAGEGSLKMGNLHWAGVVDVITGMPGMVSETGSTKTLGKYVPIVPDYRLRRLHPLFVHAGLGNPAIFHFPDRDFSEGRYEPTDRDLVMTVGTVYGLAGYYWWWARTQPGDVVRDWWSTAATRAHLTSPGMVLDQVRYVDSRERLVPLEGYLAQGRVPRVGDTRLIVTWVDGTRVWANLTSQPWTVDVGGGRRVTLPGNGRLLISDEIESGLVLAGGKEVEYARTPTSLWVDGRGGRVKFEGVEVAGAVALRFETPGLLELIPCPDYVVGFDEQRRDRVVSTSLVRLDPKLVSELLGDGALDVRARGLHPDDGRLRGLGPVDLEREADGGLVIGKTLWTEAGATALMLRGQRAQAD
;
A
#
# COMPACT_ATOMS: atom_id res chain seq x y z
N MET A 1 31.56 48.28 5.88
CA MET A 1 31.75 49.73 5.62
C MET A 1 30.36 50.29 5.39
N PHE A 2 29.94 51.26 6.23
CA PHE A 2 28.64 51.99 6.30
C PHE A 2 27.41 51.13 6.70
N ALA A 3 26.80 51.21 7.90
CA ALA A 3 26.19 52.30 8.69
C ALA A 3 25.02 52.98 7.92
N ASP A 4 23.76 52.91 8.35
CA ASP A 4 23.18 53.57 9.54
C ASP A 4 21.89 52.85 10.08
N PRO A 5 21.49 53.05 11.36
CA PRO A 5 20.43 52.33 12.08
C PRO A 5 19.13 53.14 12.27
N GLY A 6 18.03 52.47 12.59
CA GLY A 6 16.88 53.12 13.22
C GLY A 6 15.50 52.59 12.83
N SER A 7 15.03 51.57 13.54
CA SER A 7 13.60 51.48 13.93
C SER A 7 13.46 50.41 15.01
N GLU A 8 13.29 50.85 16.24
CA GLU A 8 12.80 50.02 17.35
C GLU A 8 11.33 49.67 17.11
N GLY A 9 11.01 48.38 17.18
CA GLY A 9 9.65 47.85 17.21
C GLY A 9 9.69 46.42 17.76
N PRO A 10 8.88 46.07 18.78
CA PRO A 10 8.93 44.75 19.39
C PRO A 10 8.17 43.76 18.50
N LEU A 11 8.89 42.81 17.90
CA LEU A 11 8.29 41.60 17.31
C LEU A 11 8.02 40.59 18.44
N GLY A 12 6.87 40.76 19.09
CA GLY A 12 6.23 39.68 19.84
C GLY A 12 5.62 38.69 18.86
N CYS A 13 6.18 37.49 18.76
CA CYS A 13 5.53 36.36 18.12
C CYS A 13 4.40 35.88 19.03
N ASP A 14 3.17 36.24 18.68
CA ASP A 14 1.97 35.76 19.37
C ASP A 14 1.49 34.47 18.69
N THR A 15 1.86 33.33 19.27
CA THR A 15 1.28 32.02 18.96
C THR A 15 -0.15 31.97 19.49
N SER A 16 -1.10 32.45 18.68
CA SER A 16 -2.53 32.23 18.95
C SER A 16 -2.97 30.88 18.38
N VAL A 17 -3.23 29.96 19.30
CA VAL A 17 -3.91 28.69 19.07
C VAL A 17 -5.33 29.00 18.60
N ILE A 18 -5.63 28.70 17.33
CA ILE A 18 -7.01 28.70 16.82
C ILE A 18 -7.69 27.43 17.34
N VAL A 19 -8.30 27.52 18.51
CA VAL A 19 -9.31 26.55 18.96
C VAL A 19 -10.62 26.91 18.24
N SER A 20 -10.93 26.19 17.17
CA SER A 20 -12.26 26.24 16.56
C SER A 20 -13.26 25.60 17.52
N ARG A 21 -14.07 26.42 18.19
CA ARG A 21 -15.25 25.97 18.95
C ARG A 21 -16.31 25.40 17.99
N PRO A 22 -16.94 24.25 18.29
CA PRO A 22 -18.11 23.81 17.54
C PRO A 22 -19.32 24.70 17.87
N ARG A 23 -19.96 25.21 16.81
CA ARG A 23 -21.25 25.90 16.87
C ARG A 23 -22.38 24.88 16.74
N SER A 24 -23.05 24.59 17.86
CA SER A 24 -24.52 24.56 18.04
C SER A 24 -24.91 23.63 19.20
N ALA A 25 -25.90 24.07 19.97
CA ALA A 25 -26.21 23.57 21.31
C ALA A 25 -27.53 22.78 21.37
N GLU A 26 -27.90 22.04 20.33
CA GLU A 26 -29.24 21.42 20.24
C GLU A 26 -29.32 19.90 20.47
N ASN A 27 -28.22 19.17 20.67
CA ASN A 27 -28.26 17.71 20.88
C ASN A 27 -28.06 17.23 22.33
N ARG A 28 -28.34 18.08 23.34
CA ARG A 28 -28.20 17.69 24.77
C ARG A 28 -29.49 17.22 25.47
N ALA A 29 -30.62 17.13 24.77
CA ALA A 29 -31.91 16.82 25.40
C ALA A 29 -32.40 15.37 25.29
N MET A 30 -31.62 14.41 24.77
CA MET A 30 -32.01 13.00 24.65
C MET A 30 -30.99 12.01 25.26
N ARG A 31 -30.37 12.36 26.39
CA ARG A 31 -29.46 11.43 27.11
C ARG A 31 -29.72 11.31 28.61
N LEU A 32 -30.94 11.62 29.06
CA LEU A 32 -31.27 11.57 30.48
C LEU A 32 -32.68 11.03 30.74
N ALA A 33 -32.90 9.76 30.37
CA ALA A 33 -33.92 8.95 31.02
C ALA A 33 -33.64 7.46 30.81
N TRP A 34 -33.60 6.72 31.93
CA TRP A 34 -33.74 5.27 32.11
C TRP A 34 -32.49 4.44 32.45
N ILE A 35 -32.27 4.30 33.76
CA ILE A 35 -31.64 3.16 34.45
C ILE A 35 -32.65 2.67 35.51
N VAL A 36 -32.57 1.37 35.85
CA VAL A 36 -33.30 0.55 36.87
C VAL A 36 -34.41 -0.32 36.23
N ALA A 37 -34.45 -1.66 36.27
CA ALA A 37 -33.87 -2.66 37.19
C ALA A 37 -33.68 -4.06 36.53
N THR A 38 -32.92 -4.86 37.27
CA THR A 38 -32.29 -6.17 37.04
C THR A 38 -33.17 -7.39 37.39
N VAL A 39 -33.09 -8.44 36.55
CA VAL A 39 -33.13 -9.93 36.78
C VAL A 39 -34.37 -10.67 37.31
N PHE A 40 -34.79 -11.71 36.56
CA PHE A 40 -35.10 -13.07 37.08
C PHE A 40 -34.82 -14.17 36.02
N LEU A 41 -34.34 -15.32 36.51
CA LEU A 41 -33.90 -16.56 35.82
C LEU A 41 -35.05 -17.42 35.22
N CYS A 42 -34.79 -18.17 34.13
CA CYS A 42 -34.78 -19.66 34.08
C CYS A 42 -34.96 -20.28 32.67
N ALA A 43 -34.12 -21.29 32.41
CA ALA A 43 -34.33 -22.56 31.70
C ALA A 43 -34.58 -22.64 30.17
N ALA A 44 -33.72 -23.43 29.51
CA ALA A 44 -33.80 -23.94 28.14
C ALA A 44 -34.99 -24.91 27.90
N PRO A 45 -35.34 -25.20 26.64
CA PRO A 45 -34.93 -26.51 26.11
C PRO A 45 -34.52 -26.55 24.62
N SER A 46 -33.91 -27.69 24.29
CA SER A 46 -33.39 -28.20 23.03
C SER A 46 -34.39 -28.39 21.87
N ALA A 47 -33.91 -28.25 20.63
CA ALA A 47 -34.31 -29.03 19.44
C ALA A 47 -33.23 -28.83 18.35
N ALA A 48 -32.47 -29.83 17.91
CA ALA A 48 -32.82 -30.98 17.07
C ALA A 48 -33.16 -30.63 15.60
N GLY A 49 -32.14 -30.72 14.73
CA GLY A 49 -32.18 -31.46 13.46
C GLY A 49 -32.75 -30.77 12.21
N ALA A 50 -31.87 -30.49 11.24
CA ALA A 50 -32.14 -30.75 9.81
C ALA A 50 -30.83 -30.70 9.00
N GLN A 51 -30.39 -31.87 8.52
CA GLN A 51 -29.39 -32.00 7.45
C GLN A 51 -30.07 -31.82 6.10
N GLY A 52 -29.48 -31.00 5.22
CA GLY A 52 -29.84 -30.85 3.81
C GLY A 52 -28.58 -30.92 2.93
N PRO A 53 -28.68 -31.38 1.68
CA PRO A 53 -27.56 -32.00 0.96
C PRO A 53 -26.62 -30.98 0.30
N ALA A 54 -25.33 -31.24 0.42
CA ALA A 54 -24.26 -30.51 -0.26
C ALA A 54 -24.24 -30.84 -1.76
N ALA A 55 -24.35 -29.80 -2.59
CA ALA A 55 -24.06 -29.87 -4.02
C ALA A 55 -22.56 -29.62 -4.24
N GLY A 56 -21.90 -30.52 -4.97
CA GLY A 56 -20.46 -30.53 -5.20
C GLY A 56 -19.96 -29.29 -5.95
N ARG A 57 -18.92 -28.66 -5.39
CA ARG A 57 -18.07 -27.69 -6.09
C ARG A 57 -16.73 -28.35 -6.42
N SER A 58 -16.33 -28.21 -7.67
CA SER A 58 -15.01 -28.54 -8.22
C SER A 58 -13.90 -27.82 -7.46
N GLY A 59 -12.77 -28.50 -7.29
CA GLY A 59 -11.66 -28.11 -6.41
C GLY A 59 -11.13 -26.69 -6.63
N ARG A 60 -11.44 -25.81 -5.67
CA ARG A 60 -10.56 -24.70 -5.29
C ARG A 60 -9.59 -25.28 -4.25
N GLY A 61 -8.30 -24.94 -4.35
CA GLY A 61 -7.32 -25.31 -3.33
C GLY A 61 -7.88 -24.95 -1.96
N ALA A 62 -8.09 -25.96 -1.11
CA ALA A 62 -8.57 -25.72 0.23
C ALA A 62 -7.55 -24.85 0.97
N PRO A 63 -7.99 -23.91 1.82
CA PRO A 63 -7.07 -23.32 2.79
C PRO A 63 -6.39 -24.45 3.60
N PRO A 64 -5.17 -24.25 4.10
CA PRO A 64 -4.50 -25.23 4.94
C PRO A 64 -5.43 -25.69 6.08
N ALA A 65 -5.33 -26.97 6.45
CA ALA A 65 -6.23 -27.64 7.38
C ALA A 65 -6.43 -26.86 8.69
N GLY A 66 -7.62 -26.99 9.29
CA GLY A 66 -8.07 -26.21 10.44
C GLY A 66 -7.14 -26.19 11.65
N PRO A 67 -7.31 -25.18 12.53
CA PRO A 67 -6.31 -24.73 13.52
C PRO A 67 -5.95 -25.75 14.60
N GLU A 68 -6.76 -26.78 14.84
CA GLU A 68 -6.46 -27.78 15.88
C GLU A 68 -5.32 -28.75 15.51
N SER A 69 -4.94 -28.86 14.24
CA SER A 69 -3.76 -29.65 13.82
C SER A 69 -2.52 -28.82 13.47
N ALA A 70 -2.67 -27.49 13.32
CA ALA A 70 -1.61 -26.59 12.85
C ALA A 70 -0.76 -25.96 13.97
N LEU A 71 -1.17 -26.12 15.25
CA LEU A 71 -0.37 -25.64 16.39
C LEU A 71 0.77 -26.60 16.78
N ALA A 72 0.93 -27.73 16.08
CA ALA A 72 2.02 -28.67 16.29
C ALA A 72 2.90 -28.77 15.03
N GLU A 73 4.12 -28.22 15.14
CA GLU A 73 5.32 -28.59 14.38
C GLU A 73 5.36 -28.32 12.86
N SER A 74 5.20 -27.07 12.43
CA SER A 74 5.93 -26.60 11.25
C SER A 74 6.68 -25.31 11.56
N ASP A 75 8.00 -25.44 11.81
CA ASP A 75 8.94 -24.30 11.86
C ASP A 75 9.15 -23.67 10.46
N GLU A 76 8.58 -24.25 9.41
CA GLU A 76 8.58 -23.69 8.06
C GLU A 76 7.68 -22.45 7.99
N GLY A 77 8.28 -21.26 8.09
CA GLY A 77 7.60 -19.98 7.92
C GLY A 77 7.68 -19.02 9.10
N ALA A 78 8.38 -19.39 10.18
CA ALA A 78 8.59 -18.50 11.32
C ALA A 78 9.35 -17.22 10.91
N PHE A 79 9.00 -16.09 11.54
CA PHE A 79 9.68 -14.82 11.31
C PHE A 79 11.19 -14.94 11.59
N SER A 80 12.00 -14.51 10.63
CA SER A 80 13.46 -14.54 10.71
C SER A 80 14.03 -13.13 10.58
N LEU A 81 14.71 -12.67 11.63
CA LEU A 81 15.46 -11.42 11.57
C LEU A 81 16.55 -11.46 10.47
N LEU A 82 17.12 -12.64 10.22
CA LEU A 82 18.14 -12.81 9.20
C LEU A 82 17.60 -12.49 7.80
N ASP A 83 16.34 -12.84 7.53
CA ASP A 83 15.67 -12.51 6.26
C ASP A 83 15.50 -10.99 6.11
N LEU A 84 15.20 -10.28 7.21
CA LEU A 84 15.15 -8.82 7.21
C LEU A 84 16.53 -8.21 6.96
N VAL A 85 17.59 -8.74 7.57
CA VAL A 85 18.98 -8.26 7.34
C VAL A 85 19.35 -8.37 5.86
N HIS A 86 19.01 -9.46 5.20
CA HIS A 86 19.26 -9.61 3.76
C HIS A 86 18.37 -8.70 2.91
N ALA A 87 17.12 -8.48 3.31
CA ALA A 87 16.19 -7.63 2.58
C ALA A 87 16.62 -6.15 2.51
N VAL A 88 17.26 -5.62 3.56
CA VAL A 88 17.66 -4.20 3.65
C VAL A 88 19.02 -3.88 3.00
N GLN A 89 19.82 -4.89 2.64
CA GLN A 89 21.07 -4.70 1.89
C GLN A 89 20.78 -4.09 0.51
N PRO A 90 21.54 -3.07 0.04
CA PRO A 90 21.38 -2.54 -1.30
C PRO A 90 21.61 -3.61 -2.36
N ALA A 91 20.85 -3.61 -3.46
CA ALA A 91 21.06 -4.60 -4.52
C ALA A 91 22.46 -4.50 -5.16
N GLY A 92 23.03 -3.30 -5.21
CA GLY A 92 24.40 -3.06 -5.68
C GLY A 92 25.48 -3.68 -4.79
N ALA A 93 25.20 -3.92 -3.51
CA ALA A 93 26.13 -4.56 -2.57
C ALA A 93 26.31 -6.06 -2.86
N VAL A 94 25.24 -6.69 -3.35
CA VAL A 94 25.13 -8.15 -3.53
C VAL A 94 25.17 -8.56 -5.01
N ARG A 95 25.52 -7.62 -5.89
CA ARG A 95 25.64 -7.85 -7.33
C ARG A 95 26.90 -8.66 -7.63
N GLU A 96 26.72 -9.75 -8.36
CA GLU A 96 27.81 -10.64 -8.74
C GLU A 96 28.69 -10.02 -9.84
N GLY A 97 29.93 -10.49 -9.94
CA GLY A 97 30.86 -10.10 -11.00
C GLY A 97 31.57 -8.76 -10.79
N ILE A 98 31.25 -8.01 -9.73
CA ILE A 98 31.91 -6.76 -9.37
C ILE A 98 33.06 -7.05 -8.42
N ARG A 99 34.26 -6.61 -8.78
CA ARG A 99 35.46 -6.79 -7.95
C ARG A 99 35.75 -5.52 -7.18
N THR A 100 35.92 -5.64 -5.87
CA THR A 100 36.40 -4.54 -5.03
C THR A 100 37.82 -4.82 -4.57
N SER A 101 38.63 -3.78 -4.45
CA SER A 101 39.96 -3.86 -3.83
C SER A 101 40.17 -2.66 -2.92
N VAL A 102 40.96 -2.83 -1.87
CA VAL A 102 41.26 -1.79 -0.89
C VAL A 102 42.76 -1.60 -0.74
N ARG A 103 43.18 -0.35 -0.55
CA ARG A 103 44.55 0.02 -0.20
C ARG A 103 44.54 1.17 0.79
N LEU A 104 45.25 1.00 1.91
CA LEU A 104 45.61 2.12 2.78
C LEU A 104 46.91 2.76 2.28
N LYS A 105 46.89 4.07 2.01
CA LYS A 105 48.08 4.82 1.59
C LYS A 105 48.05 6.19 2.27
N ASP A 106 49.14 6.55 2.95
CA ASP A 106 49.32 7.85 3.61
C ASP A 106 48.17 8.19 4.60
N GLY A 107 47.63 7.18 5.28
CA GLY A 107 46.48 7.32 6.18
C GLY A 107 45.11 7.39 5.49
N GLU A 108 45.07 7.41 4.14
CA GLU A 108 43.84 7.41 3.36
C GLU A 108 43.48 6.01 2.85
N GLY A 109 42.22 5.62 3.04
CA GLY A 109 41.65 4.42 2.46
C GLY A 109 41.22 4.65 1.02
N GLN A 110 41.67 3.83 0.09
CA GLN A 110 41.24 3.86 -1.31
C GLN A 110 40.61 2.52 -1.68
N PHE A 111 39.36 2.56 -2.13
CA PHE A 111 38.65 1.38 -2.59
C PHE A 111 38.37 1.53 -4.09
N SER A 112 38.82 0.58 -4.89
CA SER A 112 38.51 0.52 -6.32
C SER A 112 37.36 -0.44 -6.56
N VAL A 113 36.35 0.02 -7.28
CA VAL A 113 35.24 -0.79 -7.80
C VAL A 113 35.53 -1.03 -9.28
N ASP A 114 35.94 -2.26 -9.60
CA ASP A 114 36.15 -2.72 -10.97
C ASP A 114 34.86 -3.38 -11.46
N ASP A 115 34.11 -2.59 -12.21
CA ASP A 115 32.87 -2.96 -12.85
C ASP A 115 32.98 -2.62 -14.33
N ARG A 116 32.63 -3.57 -15.19
CA ARG A 116 32.65 -3.40 -16.66
C ARG A 116 31.72 -2.29 -17.12
N GLU A 117 30.65 -2.03 -16.37
CA GLU A 117 29.63 -1.04 -16.71
C GLU A 117 29.97 0.35 -16.19
N ALA A 118 30.57 0.46 -14.99
CA ALA A 118 30.89 1.73 -14.36
C ALA A 118 31.99 1.58 -13.29
N ALA A 119 33.25 1.77 -13.67
CA ALA A 119 34.36 1.77 -12.72
C ALA A 119 34.46 3.11 -11.97
N PHE A 120 34.66 3.07 -10.67
CA PHE A 120 34.84 4.26 -9.84
C PHE A 120 35.67 3.94 -8.59
N ARG A 121 36.02 4.97 -7.81
CA ARG A 121 36.78 4.81 -6.57
C ARG A 121 36.09 5.48 -5.39
N TRP A 122 36.12 4.82 -4.25
CA TRP A 122 35.86 5.44 -2.96
C TRP A 122 37.17 5.88 -2.34
N ARG A 123 37.19 7.06 -1.73
CA ARG A 123 38.30 7.53 -0.92
C ARG A 123 37.80 7.93 0.46
N VAL A 124 38.40 7.34 1.49
CA VAL A 124 38.15 7.64 2.90
C VAL A 124 39.36 8.39 3.41
N ARG A 125 39.16 9.64 3.85
CA ARG A 125 40.22 10.50 4.43
C ARG A 125 39.90 10.79 5.89
N PRO A 126 40.28 9.90 6.82
CA PRO A 126 40.00 10.10 8.24
C PRO A 126 40.55 11.45 8.72
N GLN A 127 39.69 12.25 9.34
CA GLN A 127 40.05 13.53 9.93
C GLN A 127 39.32 13.73 11.25
N GLY A 128 39.84 14.62 12.10
CA GLY A 128 39.17 14.99 13.34
C GLY A 128 37.89 15.79 13.12
N GLY A 129 36.93 15.68 14.04
CA GLY A 129 35.71 16.49 14.05
C GLY A 129 34.47 15.83 13.41
N THR A 130 34.53 15.43 12.13
CA THR A 130 33.37 14.86 11.40
C THR A 130 33.65 13.42 10.91
N PRO A 131 33.53 12.39 11.77
CA PRO A 131 33.99 11.03 11.46
C PRO A 131 33.36 10.37 10.23
N LEU A 132 32.17 10.82 9.81
CA LEU A 132 31.45 10.28 8.64
C LEU A 132 31.65 11.12 7.36
N ALA A 133 31.93 12.42 7.48
CA ALA A 133 32.13 13.33 6.34
C ALA A 133 33.57 13.24 5.79
N VAL A 134 34.06 12.01 5.62
CA VAL A 134 35.42 11.67 5.17
C VAL A 134 35.44 10.92 3.85
N LEU A 135 34.26 10.57 3.34
CA LEU A 135 34.08 9.77 2.13
C LEU A 135 33.96 10.68 0.90
N THR A 136 34.69 10.35 -0.16
CA THR A 136 34.57 10.94 -1.50
C THR A 136 34.42 9.82 -2.53
N ILE A 137 33.55 10.01 -3.51
CA ILE A 137 33.42 9.17 -4.70
C ILE A 137 34.15 9.87 -5.85
N GLU A 138 35.07 9.17 -6.50
CA GLU A 138 35.74 9.62 -7.72
C GLU A 138 35.22 8.81 -8.92
N ASP A 139 34.47 9.48 -9.79
CA ASP A 139 33.86 8.90 -10.99
C ASP A 139 34.06 9.85 -12.17
N GLU A 140 34.90 9.44 -13.12
CA GLU A 140 35.16 10.15 -14.38
C GLU A 140 35.35 11.67 -14.28
N GLY A 141 36.21 12.09 -13.34
CA GLY A 141 36.57 13.49 -13.14
C GLY A 141 35.60 14.27 -12.25
N ALA A 142 34.49 13.67 -11.83
CA ALA A 142 33.67 14.19 -10.74
C ALA A 142 34.18 13.66 -9.38
N ALA A 143 34.16 14.54 -8.39
CA ALA A 143 34.37 14.20 -6.99
C ALA A 143 33.07 14.51 -6.23
N VAL A 144 32.44 13.48 -5.69
CA VAL A 144 31.16 13.60 -4.98
C VAL A 144 31.37 13.30 -3.50
N GLU A 145 30.90 14.18 -2.64
CA GLU A 145 30.89 13.99 -1.18
C GLU A 145 29.50 13.51 -0.76
N PRO A 146 29.27 12.19 -0.64
CA PRO A 146 27.92 11.67 -0.38
C PRO A 146 27.40 12.01 1.02
N LEU A 147 28.29 12.24 1.98
CA LEU A 147 27.96 12.48 3.39
C LEU A 147 28.38 13.88 3.83
N PHE A 148 28.12 14.89 2.99
CA PHE A 148 28.49 16.27 3.31
C PHE A 148 27.77 16.73 4.57
N ASN A 149 28.50 17.34 5.52
CA ASN A 149 28.02 17.71 6.85
C ASN A 149 27.41 16.56 7.68
N ALA A 150 27.81 15.31 7.43
CA ALA A 150 27.49 14.19 8.31
C ALA A 150 28.16 14.35 9.68
N ILE A 151 27.43 14.04 10.75
CA ILE A 151 27.88 14.21 12.13
C ILE A 151 27.60 12.95 12.97
N ILE A 152 28.47 12.70 13.94
CA ILE A 152 28.21 11.85 15.10
C ILE A 152 28.29 12.80 16.28
N ASP A 153 27.17 13.14 16.90
CA ASP A 153 27.12 14.12 17.99
C ASP A 153 27.25 13.43 19.36
N PRO A 154 28.41 13.52 20.04
CA PRO A 154 28.55 13.07 21.42
C PRO A 154 28.00 14.06 22.45
N GLY A 155 27.67 15.29 22.05
CA GLY A 155 27.19 16.34 22.92
C GLY A 155 28.22 17.39 23.37
N GLU A 156 29.52 17.32 22.99
CA GLU A 156 30.49 18.46 23.08
C GLU A 156 31.94 18.23 22.57
N ASP A 157 32.39 17.01 22.23
CA ASP A 157 33.81 16.76 21.88
C ASP A 157 34.10 16.48 20.40
N LYS A 158 35.07 17.23 19.82
CA LYS A 158 35.71 16.84 18.55
C LYS A 158 36.58 15.62 18.78
N ARG A 159 36.26 14.50 18.12
CA ARG A 159 37.04 13.27 18.21
C ARG A 159 38.28 13.36 17.32
N GLN A 160 39.45 13.06 17.87
CA GLN A 160 40.66 12.88 17.06
C GLN A 160 40.79 11.43 16.58
N VAL A 161 41.48 11.26 15.45
CA VAL A 161 41.84 9.94 14.92
C VAL A 161 43.01 9.40 15.74
N ASP A 162 42.82 8.25 16.38
CA ASP A 162 43.87 7.55 17.14
C ASP A 162 44.64 6.61 16.22
N ARG A 163 43.92 5.78 15.44
CA ARG A 163 44.52 4.77 14.57
C ARG A 163 43.75 4.60 13.27
N VAL A 164 44.48 4.43 12.16
CA VAL A 164 43.94 3.99 10.87
C VAL A 164 44.69 2.73 10.44
N GLU A 165 43.97 1.66 10.16
CA GLU A 165 44.58 0.40 9.74
C GLU A 165 43.74 -0.31 8.67
N GLN A 166 44.40 -1.06 7.80
CA GLN A 166 43.73 -1.93 6.84
C GLN A 166 43.50 -3.30 7.49
N VAL A 167 42.25 -3.72 7.59
CA VAL A 167 41.86 -5.02 8.13
C VAL A 167 41.23 -5.84 7.01
N ARG A 168 42.02 -6.73 6.40
CA ARG A 168 41.62 -7.53 5.23
C ARG A 168 41.17 -6.63 4.06
N ASP A 169 39.87 -6.66 3.77
CA ASP A 169 39.13 -5.96 2.73
C ASP A 169 38.51 -4.63 3.20
N ALA A 170 38.83 -4.19 4.42
CA ALA A 170 38.26 -3.00 5.03
C ALA A 170 39.33 -2.04 5.55
N ILE A 171 38.93 -0.79 5.77
CA ILE A 171 39.69 0.21 6.53
C ILE A 171 39.00 0.41 7.87
N LEU A 172 39.72 0.19 8.97
CA LEU A 172 39.26 0.45 10.33
C LEU A 172 39.89 1.75 10.81
N VAL A 173 39.03 2.69 11.23
CA VAL A 173 39.43 3.94 11.86
C VAL A 173 39.00 3.88 13.31
N THR A 174 39.96 3.98 14.23
CA THR A 174 39.72 4.14 15.66
C THR A 174 39.91 5.60 16.02
N TYR A 175 38.90 6.16 16.67
CA TYR A 175 38.93 7.50 17.24
C TYR A 175 39.11 7.42 18.75
N GLU A 176 39.47 8.54 19.36
CA GLU A 176 39.48 8.68 20.81
C GLU A 176 38.15 8.23 21.46
N LYS A 177 38.23 7.80 22.72
CA LYS A 177 37.08 7.30 23.50
C LYS A 177 36.43 6.04 22.91
N GLY A 178 37.18 5.29 22.09
CA GLY A 178 36.82 3.94 21.65
C GLY A 178 35.79 3.86 20.52
N LEU A 179 35.48 4.97 19.84
CA LEU A 179 34.69 4.93 18.62
C LEU A 179 35.49 4.24 17.51
N GLN A 180 34.88 3.28 16.86
CA GLN A 180 35.42 2.57 15.71
C GLN A 180 34.49 2.72 14.51
N ILE A 181 35.07 3.00 13.35
CA ILE A 181 34.37 3.04 12.07
C ILE A 181 35.10 2.13 11.09
N ARG A 182 34.41 1.10 10.62
CA ARG A 182 34.90 0.16 9.62
C ARG A 182 34.26 0.43 8.27
N TRP A 183 35.07 0.69 7.26
CA TRP A 183 34.67 0.96 5.89
C TRP A 183 34.98 -0.25 5.01
N ARG A 184 33.99 -0.80 4.33
CA ARG A 184 34.15 -1.96 3.44
C ARG A 184 33.37 -1.78 2.14
N ALA A 185 34.05 -1.84 1.01
CA ALA A 185 33.41 -1.83 -0.30
C ALA A 185 32.89 -3.23 -0.67
N GLN A 186 31.60 -3.32 -1.00
CA GLN A 186 30.91 -4.52 -1.49
C GLN A 186 30.15 -4.17 -2.75
N GLY A 187 30.52 -4.79 -3.88
CA GLY A 187 29.95 -4.42 -5.18
C GLY A 187 30.04 -2.92 -5.44
N ARG A 188 28.89 -2.28 -5.66
CA ARG A 188 28.73 -0.83 -5.86
C ARG A 188 28.45 -0.03 -4.57
N SER A 189 28.48 -0.69 -3.41
CA SER A 189 28.14 -0.10 -2.11
C SER A 189 29.34 -0.01 -1.18
N MET A 190 29.33 1.00 -0.32
CA MET A 190 30.15 1.10 0.87
C MET A 190 29.30 0.71 2.08
N GLU A 191 29.70 -0.36 2.77
CA GLU A 191 29.21 -0.69 4.10
C GLU A 191 30.08 0.04 5.13
N VAL A 192 29.43 0.76 6.04
CA VAL A 192 30.08 1.48 7.13
C VAL A 192 29.53 0.94 8.45
N GLU A 193 30.35 0.19 9.19
CA GLU A 193 29.99 -0.24 10.54
C GLU A 193 30.55 0.76 11.56
N VAL A 194 29.67 1.35 12.36
CA VAL A 194 30.01 2.29 13.42
C VAL A 194 29.74 1.61 14.75
N SER A 195 30.76 1.50 15.60
CA SER A 195 30.63 0.82 16.89
C SER A 195 31.48 1.47 17.97
N GLY A 196 31.01 1.40 19.21
CA GLY A 196 31.75 1.90 20.37
C GLY A 196 31.56 3.40 20.59
N GLY A 197 31.91 3.84 21.80
CA GLY A 197 31.56 5.18 22.27
C GLY A 197 30.04 5.38 22.39
N PHE A 198 29.63 6.64 22.39
CA PHE A 198 28.25 7.09 22.60
C PHE A 198 27.91 8.23 21.63
N ALA A 199 26.66 8.35 21.18
CA ALA A 199 26.16 9.51 20.44
C ALA A 199 24.70 9.76 20.79
N LYS A 200 24.25 11.03 20.78
CA LYS A 200 22.83 11.41 20.90
C LYS A 200 22.14 11.37 19.54
N ASP A 201 22.87 11.78 18.49
CA ASP A 201 22.36 11.87 17.12
C ASP A 201 23.49 11.49 16.15
N VAL A 202 23.14 10.74 15.12
CA VAL A 202 24.01 10.42 13.98
C VAL A 202 23.27 10.87 12.73
N SER A 203 23.83 11.87 12.06
CA SER A 203 23.30 12.41 10.81
C SER A 203 24.16 11.95 9.65
N LEU A 204 23.53 11.42 8.60
CA LEU A 204 24.22 11.13 7.35
C LEU A 204 24.44 12.38 6.47
N GLY A 205 24.00 13.56 6.92
CA GLY A 205 24.22 14.82 6.21
C GLY A 205 23.41 14.93 4.92
N GLY A 206 24.02 15.44 3.85
CA GLY A 206 23.38 15.55 2.55
C GLY A 206 24.37 15.52 1.39
N LEU A 207 23.89 15.90 0.21
CA LEU A 207 24.71 16.07 -0.98
C LEU A 207 24.80 17.56 -1.33
N ARG A 208 25.96 18.07 -1.71
CA ARG A 208 26.07 19.44 -2.23
C ARG A 208 25.28 19.58 -3.54
N SER A 209 24.44 20.63 -3.65
CA SER A 209 23.62 20.87 -4.85
C SER A 209 24.44 21.26 -6.08
N LEU A 210 25.57 21.94 -5.88
CA LEU A 210 26.56 22.23 -6.92
C LEU A 210 27.75 21.32 -6.72
N LEU A 211 27.86 20.32 -7.59
CA LEU A 211 29.01 19.44 -7.62
C LEU A 211 30.16 20.11 -8.40
N PRO A 212 31.43 19.81 -8.07
CA PRO A 212 32.56 20.28 -8.84
C PRO A 212 32.39 20.00 -10.35
N ALA A 213 32.92 20.89 -11.19
CA ALA A 213 33.01 20.76 -12.65
C ALA A 213 31.69 20.81 -13.46
N GLY A 214 30.58 21.30 -12.88
CA GLY A 214 29.33 21.55 -13.64
C GLY A 214 28.35 20.37 -13.68
N ALA A 215 28.60 19.32 -12.90
CA ALA A 215 27.62 18.28 -12.62
C ALA A 215 26.44 18.86 -11.80
N THR A 216 25.25 18.31 -12.01
CA THR A 216 24.04 18.74 -11.29
C THR A 216 23.45 17.57 -10.51
N ALA A 217 22.74 17.87 -9.43
CA ALA A 217 22.06 16.87 -8.64
C ALA A 217 20.62 17.29 -8.36
N GLN A 218 19.73 16.31 -8.31
CA GLN A 218 18.36 16.46 -7.85
C GLN A 218 18.00 15.28 -6.95
N VAL A 219 16.91 15.39 -6.18
CA VAL A 219 16.43 14.30 -5.34
C VAL A 219 15.21 13.67 -5.98
N LEU A 220 15.26 12.35 -6.17
CA LEU A 220 14.16 11.53 -6.62
C LEU A 220 13.59 10.77 -5.42
N GLN A 221 12.35 11.08 -5.07
CA GLN A 221 11.57 10.21 -4.19
C GLN A 221 11.13 8.97 -4.98
N VAL A 222 11.48 7.79 -4.49
CA VAL A 222 11.10 6.53 -5.13
C VAL A 222 9.82 6.02 -4.46
N PRO A 223 8.73 5.79 -5.21
CA PRO A 223 7.48 5.24 -4.68
C PRO A 223 7.70 3.93 -3.91
N TYR A 224 7.06 3.81 -2.75
CA TYR A 224 7.16 2.65 -1.84
C TYR A 224 8.57 2.37 -1.29
N HIS A 225 9.52 3.28 -1.50
CA HIS A 225 10.81 3.24 -0.84
C HIS A 225 10.78 4.15 0.39
N ASP A 226 10.26 3.59 1.47
CA ASP A 226 10.02 4.31 2.70
C ASP A 226 11.29 4.53 3.55
N ASN A 227 12.48 4.16 3.07
CA ASN A 227 13.76 4.46 3.73
C ASN A 227 14.30 5.85 3.35
N GLY A 228 13.73 6.51 2.35
CA GLY A 228 14.15 7.84 1.95
C GLY A 228 14.17 8.06 0.46
N SER A 229 14.99 9.00 0.03
CA SER A 229 15.09 9.39 -1.37
C SER A 229 16.43 9.01 -1.97
N VAL A 230 16.52 9.12 -3.28
CA VAL A 230 17.75 8.86 -4.05
C VAL A 230 18.21 10.18 -4.64
N ALA A 231 19.48 10.52 -4.49
CA ALA A 231 20.06 11.62 -5.26
C ALA A 231 20.37 11.13 -6.69
N VAL A 232 19.87 11.87 -7.67
CA VAL A 232 20.14 11.68 -9.10
C VAL A 232 21.19 12.70 -9.50
N VAL A 233 22.39 12.22 -9.76
CA VAL A 233 23.54 13.02 -10.18
C VAL A 233 23.71 12.90 -11.67
N ARG A 234 23.71 14.03 -12.36
CA ARG A 234 24.10 14.14 -13.75
C ARG A 234 25.55 14.54 -13.84
N LEU A 235 26.37 13.66 -14.40
CA LEU A 235 27.77 13.91 -14.69
C LEU A 235 27.93 14.91 -15.84
N VAL A 236 29.13 15.45 -16.00
CA VAL A 236 29.46 16.50 -16.98
C VAL A 236 29.20 16.04 -18.42
N ASP A 237 29.37 14.76 -18.70
CA ASP A 237 29.10 14.14 -20.00
C ASP A 237 27.61 13.81 -20.24
N GLY A 238 26.75 14.14 -19.28
CA GLY A 238 25.30 13.93 -19.34
C GLY A 238 24.82 12.57 -18.82
N ARG A 239 25.70 11.64 -18.45
CA ARG A 239 25.30 10.36 -17.83
C ARG A 239 24.70 10.57 -16.45
N ILE A 240 23.87 9.62 -16.04
CA ILE A 240 23.18 9.63 -14.74
C ILE A 240 23.84 8.62 -13.80
N ARG A 241 23.96 9.04 -12.55
CA ARG A 241 24.28 8.20 -11.40
C ARG A 241 23.24 8.41 -10.32
N PHE A 242 22.98 7.35 -9.59
CA PHE A 242 22.11 7.32 -8.43
C PHE A 242 22.97 7.17 -7.19
N LEU A 243 22.57 7.85 -6.12
CA LEU A 243 23.21 7.83 -4.82
C LEU A 243 22.17 7.66 -3.72
N SER A 244 22.40 6.71 -2.83
CA SER A 244 21.59 6.52 -1.63
C SER A 244 22.47 6.35 -0.39
N ALA A 245 21.91 6.74 0.78
CA ALA A 245 22.56 6.61 2.07
C ALA A 245 21.51 6.38 3.17
N TRP A 246 21.56 5.23 3.87
CA TRP A 246 20.63 4.91 4.96
C TRP A 246 21.27 4.04 6.05
N PHE A 247 20.68 4.08 7.24
CA PHE A 247 20.94 3.15 8.33
C PHE A 247 20.23 1.83 8.09
N ASP A 248 20.90 0.72 8.42
CA ASP A 248 20.31 -0.60 8.53
C ASP A 248 19.45 -0.66 9.81
N PRO A 249 18.11 -0.61 9.69
CA PRO A 249 17.22 -0.51 10.83
C PRO A 249 17.18 -1.81 11.65
N VAL A 250 17.52 -2.95 11.04
CA VAL A 250 17.50 -4.28 11.65
C VAL A 250 18.70 -4.48 12.58
N LEU A 251 19.76 -3.69 12.39
CA LEU A 251 20.99 -3.75 13.18
C LEU A 251 21.26 -2.49 14.01
N SER A 252 20.42 -1.47 13.87
CA SER A 252 20.60 -0.19 14.54
C SER A 252 20.39 -0.32 16.05
N GLY A 253 21.33 0.25 16.80
CA GLY A 253 21.24 0.46 18.25
C GLY A 253 20.43 1.70 18.62
N ALA A 254 20.01 2.51 17.64
CA ALA A 254 19.27 3.73 17.86
C ALA A 254 17.85 3.46 18.39
N SER A 255 17.29 4.47 19.03
CA SER A 255 15.90 4.47 19.48
C SER A 255 14.95 4.95 18.39
N GLN A 256 15.46 5.66 17.37
CA GLN A 256 14.66 6.15 16.26
C GLN A 256 15.54 6.40 15.03
N ILE A 257 15.02 6.10 13.83
CA ILE A 257 15.57 6.61 12.57
C ILE A 257 14.56 7.60 11.98
N LYS A 258 15.05 8.74 11.52
CA LYS A 258 14.27 9.77 10.86
C LYS A 258 14.74 9.99 9.44
N ILE A 259 13.79 10.26 8.57
CA ILE A 259 14.03 10.45 7.14
C ILE A 259 13.93 11.94 6.84
N ARG A 260 15.00 12.53 6.30
CA ARG A 260 14.98 13.95 5.95
C ARG A 260 14.01 14.21 4.81
N ASP A 261 13.41 15.41 4.80
CA ASP A 261 12.50 15.81 3.72
C ASP A 261 13.27 16.11 2.43
N PRO A 262 13.01 15.37 1.34
CA PRO A 262 13.70 15.57 0.05
C PRO A 262 13.40 16.92 -0.61
N ASN A 263 12.32 17.58 -0.20
CA ASN A 263 11.93 18.90 -0.69
C ASN A 263 12.59 20.04 0.09
N THR A 264 13.29 19.74 1.18
CA THR A 264 14.03 20.74 1.95
C THR A 264 15.48 20.84 1.47
N ARG A 265 16.12 21.95 1.85
CA ARG A 265 17.53 22.22 1.59
C ARG A 265 18.23 22.48 2.90
N GLY A 266 19.48 22.03 3.00
CA GLY A 266 20.35 22.42 4.11
C GLY A 266 20.77 23.88 4.03
N LEU A 267 21.32 24.39 5.13
CA LEU A 267 21.77 25.78 5.26
C LEU A 267 22.79 26.16 4.17
N ASP A 268 23.60 25.20 3.73
CA ASP A 268 24.60 25.37 2.68
C ASP A 268 24.09 24.91 1.29
N GLY A 269 22.77 24.85 1.10
CA GLY A 269 22.16 24.42 -0.16
C GLY A 269 22.22 22.91 -0.40
N GLU A 270 22.36 22.11 0.66
CA GLU A 270 22.42 20.65 0.58
C GLU A 270 21.10 20.06 0.09
N LEU A 271 21.22 19.04 -0.74
CA LEU A 271 20.13 18.16 -1.13
C LEU A 271 20.01 17.05 -0.08
N TYR A 272 18.89 17.00 0.61
CA TYR A 272 18.62 15.93 1.57
C TYR A 272 18.06 14.72 0.87
N TYR A 273 18.77 13.60 1.00
CA TYR A 273 18.37 12.31 0.46
C TYR A 273 18.58 11.17 1.46
N SER A 274 19.08 11.49 2.66
CA SER A 274 19.58 10.55 3.67
C SER A 274 18.77 10.62 4.98
N GLN A 275 19.31 10.02 6.06
CA GLN A 275 18.62 9.78 7.32
C GLN A 275 19.39 10.31 8.54
N HIS A 276 18.72 10.32 9.70
CA HIS A 276 19.29 10.44 11.04
C HIS A 276 18.96 9.23 11.90
N ALA A 277 19.88 8.82 12.76
CA ALA A 277 19.64 7.89 13.84
C ALA A 277 19.76 8.61 15.19
N ARG A 278 18.76 8.49 16.05
CA ARG A 278 18.69 9.16 17.36
C ARG A 278 18.72 8.14 18.49
N TYR A 279 19.55 8.42 19.48
CA TYR A 279 19.69 7.65 20.70
C TYR A 279 19.08 8.45 21.83
N TRP A 280 18.02 7.91 22.42
CA TRP A 280 17.46 8.46 23.64
C TRP A 280 18.09 7.78 24.87
N PRO A 281 18.27 8.50 25.98
CA PRO A 281 18.67 7.85 27.21
C PRO A 281 17.51 7.00 27.74
N SER A 282 17.83 6.01 28.56
CA SER A 282 16.85 5.26 29.34
C SER A 282 16.21 6.16 30.42
N THR A 283 15.21 5.61 31.11
CA THR A 283 14.57 6.23 32.28
C THR A 283 15.51 6.52 33.45
N VAL A 284 16.74 6.00 33.44
CA VAL A 284 17.79 6.29 34.44
C VAL A 284 18.95 7.13 33.88
N GLY A 285 18.81 7.67 32.66
CA GLY A 285 19.80 8.56 32.03
C GLY A 285 20.96 7.85 31.33
N GLU A 286 20.94 6.51 31.26
CA GLU A 286 21.96 5.74 30.55
C GLU A 286 21.72 5.76 29.05
N TYR A 287 22.77 5.71 28.25
CA TYR A 287 22.66 5.60 26.80
C TYR A 287 23.24 4.27 26.30
N ARG A 288 22.63 3.73 25.24
CA ARG A 288 23.18 2.57 24.56
C ARG A 288 24.50 2.92 23.87
N PRO A 289 25.46 1.98 23.83
CA PRO A 289 26.63 2.10 22.98
C PRO A 289 26.20 2.30 21.52
N LEU A 290 26.92 3.18 20.82
CA LEU A 290 26.68 3.41 19.41
C LEU A 290 26.91 2.11 18.62
N ARG A 291 25.93 1.74 17.80
CA ARG A 291 25.98 0.57 16.93
C ARG A 291 25.14 0.83 15.69
N GLU A 292 25.80 1.11 14.57
CA GLU A 292 25.13 1.33 13.30
C GLU A 292 25.80 0.54 12.18
N ARG A 293 24.99 0.12 11.22
CA ARG A 293 25.46 -0.23 9.88
C ARG A 293 24.82 0.74 8.92
N ILE A 294 25.64 1.40 8.11
CA ILE A 294 25.20 2.39 7.13
C ILE A 294 25.55 1.85 5.74
N TRP A 295 24.61 1.96 4.83
CA TRP A 295 24.79 1.64 3.42
C TRP A 295 24.86 2.91 2.60
N ILE A 296 25.91 3.05 1.81
CA ILE A 296 26.08 4.15 0.84
C ILE A 296 26.30 3.51 -0.52
N THR A 297 25.45 3.79 -1.50
CA THR A 297 25.54 3.11 -2.81
C THR A 297 25.61 4.09 -3.95
N TRP A 298 26.54 3.86 -4.88
CA TRP A 298 26.73 4.68 -6.08
C TRP A 298 26.60 3.80 -7.32
N SER A 299 25.63 4.07 -8.18
CA SER A 299 25.35 3.21 -9.34
C SER A 299 24.77 3.99 -10.52
N ASP A 300 24.88 3.46 -11.72
CA ASP A 300 24.16 3.94 -12.90
C ASP A 300 22.75 3.33 -13.05
N GLN A 301 22.38 2.39 -12.18
CA GLN A 301 21.07 1.75 -12.12
C GLN A 301 20.32 2.14 -10.85
N LEU A 302 19.06 2.58 -10.98
CA LEU A 302 18.25 2.96 -9.83
C LEU A 302 18.09 1.81 -8.82
N LEU A 303 17.88 0.59 -9.31
CA LEU A 303 17.61 -0.56 -8.43
C LEU A 303 18.80 -0.97 -7.58
N ASP A 304 20.03 -0.69 -8.03
CA ASP A 304 21.24 -1.04 -7.30
C ASP A 304 21.37 -0.22 -6.02
N VAL A 305 20.90 1.04 -6.05
CA VAL A 305 20.94 1.94 -4.90
C VAL A 305 19.75 1.77 -3.97
N LEU A 306 18.87 0.78 -4.20
CA LEU A 306 17.70 0.52 -3.37
C LEU A 306 17.84 -0.85 -2.68
N PRO A 307 17.09 -1.11 -1.59
CA PRO A 307 17.12 -2.41 -0.91
C PRO A 307 16.86 -3.57 -1.87
N SER A 308 17.63 -4.64 -1.71
CA SER A 308 17.61 -5.80 -2.60
C SER A 308 16.35 -6.62 -2.45
N GLN A 309 15.75 -6.58 -1.25
CA GLN A 309 14.56 -7.34 -0.88
C GLN A 309 14.74 -8.85 -1.11
N ARG A 310 15.98 -9.35 -0.91
CA ARG A 310 16.33 -10.78 -1.00
C ARG A 310 15.78 -11.54 0.20
N ARG A 311 14.52 -11.96 0.08
CA ARG A 311 13.81 -12.81 1.04
C ARG A 311 12.72 -13.61 0.32
N PRO A 312 12.20 -14.69 0.93
CA PRO A 312 11.09 -15.43 0.33
C PRO A 312 9.83 -14.55 0.20
N PRO A 313 8.96 -14.84 -0.79
CA PRO A 313 7.64 -14.25 -0.85
C PRO A 313 6.76 -14.73 0.30
N SER A 314 5.69 -13.98 0.57
CA SER A 314 4.61 -14.40 1.46
C SER A 314 4.10 -15.79 1.05
N PRO A 315 3.91 -16.72 2.00
CA PRO A 315 3.34 -18.04 1.71
C PRO A 315 1.94 -17.98 1.10
N ALA A 316 1.20 -16.90 1.34
CA ALA A 316 -0.15 -16.70 0.84
C ALA A 316 -0.22 -15.87 -0.44
N ARG A 317 0.93 -15.52 -1.04
CA ARG A 317 1.03 -14.60 -2.19
C ARG A 317 0.15 -14.98 -3.37
N ASP A 318 0.05 -16.26 -3.66
CA ASP A 318 -0.74 -16.82 -4.77
C ASP A 318 -2.23 -16.61 -4.52
N TRP A 319 -2.68 -16.97 -3.31
CA TRP A 319 -4.05 -16.84 -2.90
C TRP A 319 -4.48 -15.36 -2.79
N THR A 320 -3.65 -14.51 -2.19
CA THR A 320 -3.95 -13.08 -2.04
C THR A 320 -3.97 -12.35 -3.38
N GLY A 321 -3.12 -12.77 -4.33
CA GLY A 321 -3.02 -12.16 -5.65
C GLY A 321 -4.29 -12.32 -6.48
N GLN A 322 -5.21 -13.19 -6.09
CA GLN A 322 -6.46 -13.46 -6.82
C GLN A 322 -7.67 -12.76 -6.18
N ARG A 323 -7.47 -11.97 -5.13
CA ARG A 323 -8.56 -11.38 -4.35
C ARG A 323 -8.75 -9.89 -4.59
N PHE A 324 -9.97 -9.45 -4.30
CA PHE A 324 -10.34 -8.04 -4.21
C PHE A 324 -10.69 -7.72 -2.75
N TYR A 325 -10.15 -6.64 -2.21
CA TYR A 325 -10.21 -6.34 -0.78
C TYR A 325 -11.22 -5.24 -0.47
N LEU A 326 -12.10 -5.46 0.51
CA LEU A 326 -13.05 -4.47 1.01
C LEU A 326 -12.77 -4.20 2.49
N ASP A 327 -12.39 -2.97 2.80
CA ASP A 327 -12.03 -2.52 4.15
C ASP A 327 -13.17 -1.66 4.73
N TYR A 328 -14.09 -2.28 5.47
CA TYR A 328 -15.27 -1.64 6.08
C TYR A 328 -14.88 -0.86 7.32
N ASN A 329 -14.93 0.48 7.24
CA ASN A 329 -14.57 1.38 8.31
C ASN A 329 -15.77 2.21 8.78
N LEU A 330 -15.94 2.37 10.09
CA LEU A 330 -17.07 3.10 10.73
C LEU A 330 -18.44 2.77 10.11
N THR A 331 -18.69 1.50 9.82
CA THR A 331 -19.94 1.04 9.19
C THR A 331 -20.70 0.14 10.18
N PRO A 332 -21.96 0.46 10.51
CA PRO A 332 -22.82 -0.43 11.31
C PRO A 332 -22.95 -1.83 10.69
N PHE A 333 -23.15 -2.86 11.53
CA PHE A 333 -23.10 -4.25 11.06
C PHE A 333 -24.25 -4.62 10.12
N ASP A 334 -25.44 -4.06 10.34
CA ASP A 334 -26.59 -4.23 9.46
C ASP A 334 -26.38 -3.58 8.08
N GLU A 335 -25.83 -2.36 8.03
CA GLU A 335 -25.45 -1.68 6.80
C GLU A 335 -24.40 -2.49 6.02
N ALA A 336 -23.36 -2.98 6.71
CA ALA A 336 -22.32 -3.82 6.10
C ALA A 336 -22.91 -5.12 5.54
N ALA A 337 -23.73 -5.85 6.33
CA ALA A 337 -24.36 -7.09 5.89
C ALA A 337 -25.29 -6.86 4.68
N HIS A 338 -26.08 -5.78 4.69
CA HIS A 338 -26.91 -5.38 3.55
C HIS A 338 -26.07 -5.12 2.30
N ALA A 339 -25.00 -4.31 2.42
CA ALA A 339 -24.10 -4.01 1.33
C ALA A 339 -23.47 -5.29 0.74
N LEU A 340 -23.00 -6.22 1.57
CA LEU A 340 -22.42 -7.49 1.11
C LEU A 340 -23.42 -8.32 0.30
N ARG A 341 -24.69 -8.42 0.74
CA ARG A 341 -25.74 -9.12 -0.02
C ARG A 341 -25.99 -8.46 -1.38
N LEU A 342 -25.97 -7.14 -1.42
CA LEU A 342 -26.14 -6.38 -2.65
C LEU A 342 -24.98 -6.59 -3.64
N LEU A 343 -23.74 -6.55 -3.15
CA LEU A 343 -22.56 -6.86 -3.95
C LEU A 343 -22.62 -8.30 -4.50
N ASN A 344 -23.08 -9.27 -3.70
CA ASN A 344 -23.25 -10.66 -4.13
C ASN A 344 -24.35 -10.77 -5.20
N ALA A 345 -25.46 -10.05 -5.04
CA ALA A 345 -26.54 -9.98 -6.02
C ALA A 345 -26.09 -9.38 -7.37
N CYS A 346 -25.14 -8.43 -7.32
CA CYS A 346 -24.45 -7.87 -8.49
C CYS A 346 -23.34 -8.79 -9.03
N GLY A 347 -23.21 -10.00 -8.51
CA GLY A 347 -22.35 -11.06 -9.04
C GLY A 347 -20.88 -10.89 -8.71
N LEU A 348 -20.49 -10.07 -7.73
CA LEU A 348 -19.09 -9.94 -7.34
C LEU A 348 -18.55 -11.25 -6.76
N ARG A 349 -17.26 -11.52 -6.98
CA ARG A 349 -16.60 -12.75 -6.56
C ARG A 349 -15.21 -12.47 -5.99
N ASP A 350 -14.72 -13.46 -5.25
CA ASP A 350 -13.34 -13.52 -4.76
C ASP A 350 -12.94 -12.30 -3.92
N LEU A 351 -13.86 -11.88 -3.06
CA LEU A 351 -13.64 -10.78 -2.11
C LEU A 351 -13.04 -11.27 -0.79
N VAL A 352 -12.26 -10.39 -0.16
CA VAL A 352 -11.84 -10.49 1.24
C VAL A 352 -12.39 -9.28 1.97
N ILE A 353 -13.12 -9.53 3.06
CA ILE A 353 -13.78 -8.51 3.87
C ILE A 353 -12.99 -8.28 5.14
N TRP A 354 -12.60 -7.04 5.40
CA TRP A 354 -12.09 -6.61 6.71
C TRP A 354 -13.07 -5.69 7.38
N MET A 355 -13.58 -6.12 8.54
CA MET A 355 -14.39 -5.26 9.38
C MET A 355 -13.49 -4.47 10.33
N ARG A 356 -13.28 -3.19 10.03
CA ARG A 356 -12.56 -2.22 10.88
C ARG A 356 -13.54 -1.62 11.88
N HIS A 357 -13.01 -1.25 13.03
CA HIS A 357 -13.72 -0.47 14.06
C HIS A 357 -14.88 -1.23 14.73
N TRP A 358 -14.86 -2.56 14.67
CA TRP A 358 -15.89 -3.43 15.22
C TRP A 358 -15.92 -3.49 16.75
N GLN A 359 -14.87 -2.99 17.40
CA GLN A 359 -14.57 -3.21 18.82
C GLN A 359 -15.65 -2.59 19.73
N ARG A 360 -15.77 -3.15 20.94
CA ARG A 360 -16.80 -2.84 21.95
C ARG A 360 -17.15 -1.37 22.08
N ASP A 361 -16.13 -0.54 22.28
CA ASP A 361 -16.26 0.87 22.62
C ASP A 361 -15.89 1.79 21.43
N GLY A 362 -15.77 1.22 20.23
CA GLY A 362 -15.47 1.92 18.99
C GLY A 362 -13.98 1.94 18.62
N TYR A 363 -13.67 2.76 17.61
CA TYR A 363 -12.33 2.87 17.04
C TYR A 363 -11.31 3.45 18.03
N ASP A 364 -10.13 2.83 18.13
CA ASP A 364 -9.04 3.21 19.03
C ASP A 364 -9.47 3.38 20.51
N VAL A 365 -10.42 2.57 21.00
CA VAL A 365 -10.87 2.55 22.41
C VAL A 365 -10.82 1.13 22.98
N GLY A 366 -10.41 1.00 24.24
CA GLY A 366 -10.38 -0.27 24.97
C GLY A 366 -9.24 -1.21 24.56
N TYR A 367 -8.23 -0.73 23.83
CA TYR A 367 -7.05 -1.53 23.52
C TYR A 367 -6.11 -1.66 24.73
N PRO A 368 -5.38 -2.78 24.86
CA PRO A 368 -5.31 -3.89 23.90
C PRO A 368 -6.23 -5.08 24.20
N THR A 369 -6.99 -5.09 25.31
CA THR A 369 -7.71 -6.30 25.78
C THR A 369 -9.23 -6.15 25.83
N GLN A 370 -9.73 -4.93 25.97
CA GLN A 370 -11.15 -4.61 26.15
C GLN A 370 -11.92 -4.38 24.82
N VAL A 371 -11.53 -5.09 23.76
CA VAL A 371 -12.13 -4.96 22.42
C VAL A 371 -13.40 -5.79 22.20
N MET A 372 -13.64 -6.79 23.07
CA MET A 372 -14.82 -7.67 23.03
C MET A 372 -15.85 -7.33 24.13
N PRO A 373 -17.15 -7.58 23.90
CA PRO A 373 -17.79 -8.02 22.64
C PRO A 373 -17.85 -6.91 21.57
N PRO A 374 -18.27 -7.18 20.31
CA PRO A 374 -18.47 -6.14 19.30
C PRO A 374 -19.42 -5.04 19.75
N ASN A 375 -19.26 -3.85 19.16
CA ASN A 375 -20.04 -2.66 19.51
C ASN A 375 -21.56 -2.94 19.54
N ALA A 376 -22.17 -2.77 20.71
CA ALA A 376 -23.60 -3.00 20.92
C ALA A 376 -24.47 -2.02 20.11
N GLU A 377 -24.02 -0.78 19.90
CA GLU A 377 -24.73 0.23 19.09
C GLU A 377 -24.81 -0.16 17.61
N TRP A 378 -23.92 -1.04 17.14
CA TRP A 378 -23.92 -1.54 15.76
C TRP A 378 -24.57 -2.92 15.64
N GLY A 379 -25.19 -3.43 16.70
CA GLY A 379 -25.86 -4.73 16.73
C GLY A 379 -25.09 -5.84 17.45
N GLY A 380 -23.92 -5.54 18.01
CA GLY A 380 -23.15 -6.47 18.86
C GLY A 380 -22.81 -7.79 18.18
N MET A 381 -22.84 -8.88 18.96
CA MET A 381 -22.53 -10.23 18.48
C MET A 381 -23.46 -10.70 17.34
N GLU A 382 -24.76 -10.37 17.40
CA GLU A 382 -25.73 -10.79 16.39
C GLU A 382 -25.51 -10.07 15.06
N GLY A 383 -25.29 -8.74 15.10
CA GLY A 383 -24.95 -7.97 13.91
C GLY A 383 -23.66 -8.46 13.26
N MET A 384 -22.60 -8.69 14.05
CA MET A 384 -21.35 -9.22 13.52
C MET A 384 -21.52 -10.62 12.91
N ALA A 385 -22.29 -11.49 13.55
CA ALA A 385 -22.61 -12.81 12.99
C ALA A 385 -23.38 -12.68 11.66
N ASP A 386 -24.22 -11.66 11.50
CA ASP A 386 -24.92 -11.40 10.24
C ASP A 386 -23.97 -10.97 9.11
N VAL A 387 -23.01 -10.10 9.40
CA VAL A 387 -21.95 -9.72 8.44
C VAL A 387 -21.15 -10.95 8.01
N ARG A 388 -20.70 -11.77 8.97
CA ARG A 388 -19.97 -13.02 8.70
C ARG A 388 -20.78 -13.99 7.86
N ARG A 389 -22.09 -14.11 8.13
CA ARG A 389 -23.03 -14.93 7.37
C ARG A 389 -23.20 -14.40 5.95
N ALA A 390 -23.41 -13.10 5.76
CA ALA A 390 -23.55 -12.49 4.43
C ALA A 390 -22.29 -12.72 3.58
N ALA A 391 -21.09 -12.56 4.15
CA ALA A 391 -19.83 -12.90 3.49
C ALA A 391 -19.76 -14.40 3.15
N GLY A 392 -20.13 -15.28 4.09
CA GLY A 392 -20.12 -16.73 3.89
C GLY A 392 -21.09 -17.22 2.82
N GLU A 393 -22.30 -16.68 2.76
CA GLU A 393 -23.30 -16.97 1.71
C GLU A 393 -22.79 -16.60 0.31
N ALA A 394 -21.96 -15.56 0.20
CA ALA A 394 -21.29 -15.14 -1.02
C ALA A 394 -19.99 -15.94 -1.32
N GLY A 395 -19.51 -16.73 -0.36
CA GLY A 395 -18.24 -17.47 -0.44
C GLY A 395 -17.00 -16.56 -0.35
N TRP A 396 -17.11 -15.46 0.40
CA TRP A 396 -16.03 -14.51 0.63
C TRP A 396 -15.35 -14.76 1.97
N ASP A 397 -14.06 -14.45 2.02
CA ASP A 397 -13.25 -14.59 3.21
C ASP A 397 -13.47 -13.38 4.13
N PHE A 398 -13.43 -13.62 5.44
CA PHE A 398 -13.76 -12.62 6.46
C PHE A 398 -12.65 -12.49 7.50
N GLY A 399 -12.32 -11.24 7.83
CA GLY A 399 -11.37 -10.89 8.87
C GLY A 399 -11.79 -9.63 9.60
N VAL A 400 -11.10 -9.33 10.69
CA VAL A 400 -11.35 -8.15 11.51
C VAL A 400 -10.07 -7.35 11.70
N GLY A 401 -10.20 -6.05 11.98
CA GLY A 401 -9.07 -5.18 12.30
C GLY A 401 -8.71 -5.18 13.79
N HIS A 402 -7.42 -5.11 14.12
CA HIS A 402 -6.93 -4.89 15.48
C HIS A 402 -5.63 -4.04 15.47
N ASN A 403 -5.38 -3.29 16.55
CA ASN A 403 -4.27 -2.34 16.67
C ASN A 403 -3.42 -2.69 17.90
N TRP A 404 -2.23 -3.22 17.65
CA TRP A 404 -1.31 -3.67 18.70
C TRP A 404 -0.36 -2.59 19.20
N VAL A 405 -0.36 -1.41 18.59
CA VAL A 405 0.51 -0.30 18.98
C VAL A 405 -0.14 0.54 20.09
N PHE A 406 -1.44 0.38 20.35
CA PHE A 406 -2.22 1.23 21.25
C PHE A 406 -2.47 0.57 22.62
N ASN A 407 -2.36 1.37 23.68
CA ASN A 407 -2.71 1.01 25.06
C ASN A 407 -3.65 2.09 25.62
N ASP A 408 -4.90 2.07 25.17
CA ASP A 408 -5.95 2.97 25.65
C ASP A 408 -6.24 2.74 27.14
N GLU A 409 -6.24 1.47 27.55
CA GLU A 409 -6.52 1.04 28.91
C GLU A 409 -5.49 1.53 29.94
N ARG A 410 -4.34 2.03 29.47
CA ARG A 410 -3.19 2.38 30.33
C ARG A 410 -2.85 1.25 31.30
N MET A 411 -2.80 0.03 30.78
CA MET A 411 -2.48 -1.15 31.58
C MET A 411 -1.17 -0.92 32.37
N PRO A 412 -1.14 -1.20 33.69
CA PRO A 412 0.04 -0.97 34.50
C PRO A 412 1.29 -1.66 33.93
N ASN A 413 2.39 -0.93 33.80
CA ASN A 413 3.67 -1.40 33.25
C ASN A 413 3.61 -1.88 31.78
N ALA A 414 2.55 -1.55 31.04
CA ALA A 414 2.40 -1.94 29.64
C ALA A 414 2.71 -0.83 28.64
N SER A 415 2.68 0.43 29.07
CA SER A 415 2.98 1.59 28.23
C SER A 415 4.46 1.66 27.90
N ALA A 416 4.81 1.93 26.64
CA ALA A 416 6.17 2.29 26.28
C ALA A 416 6.55 3.59 26.99
N LEU A 417 7.76 3.67 27.55
CA LEU A 417 8.21 4.83 28.30
C LEU A 417 9.14 5.72 27.48
N ASN A 418 8.99 7.04 27.67
CA ASN A 418 9.96 8.04 27.28
C ASN A 418 11.17 8.05 28.23
N TRP A 419 12.23 8.77 27.86
CA TRP A 419 13.47 8.87 28.65
C TRP A 419 13.28 9.55 30.02
N ASP A 420 12.22 10.32 30.20
CA ASP A 420 11.84 10.95 31.47
C ASP A 420 10.94 10.07 32.34
N GLY A 421 10.64 8.84 31.89
CA GLY A 421 9.75 7.90 32.57
C GLY A 421 8.26 8.15 32.34
N SER A 422 7.89 9.16 31.54
CA SER A 422 6.50 9.35 31.14
C SER A 422 6.05 8.32 30.11
N ASP A 423 4.75 8.02 30.06
CA ASP A 423 4.18 7.21 28.99
C ASP A 423 4.40 7.89 27.63
N GLU A 424 4.78 7.13 26.60
CA GLU A 424 4.85 7.63 25.23
C GLU A 424 3.43 7.87 24.69
N PRO A 425 3.04 9.12 24.38
CA PRO A 425 1.70 9.40 23.89
C PRO A 425 1.51 8.86 22.48
N PHE A 426 0.30 8.41 22.18
CA PHE A 426 -0.09 8.17 20.80
C PHE A 426 -0.59 9.46 20.14
N TYR A 427 -0.42 9.56 18.82
CA TYR A 427 -0.85 10.73 18.05
C TYR A 427 -2.39 10.85 18.07
N GLY A 428 -2.94 11.99 18.49
CA GLY A 428 -4.39 12.20 18.61
C GLY A 428 -4.92 12.27 20.05
N GLY A 429 -4.08 11.96 21.06
CA GLY A 429 -4.29 12.40 22.44
C GLY A 429 -5.20 11.57 23.35
N SER A 430 -5.83 10.49 22.88
CA SER A 430 -6.70 9.65 23.72
C SER A 430 -5.97 8.55 24.51
N GLY A 431 -4.81 8.07 24.05
CA GLY A 431 -4.10 6.94 24.67
C GLY A 431 -2.56 7.02 24.61
N VAL A 432 -1.91 5.92 24.99
CA VAL A 432 -0.44 5.78 25.03
C VAL A 432 0.00 4.58 24.20
N ARG A 433 1.28 4.52 23.83
CA ARG A 433 1.80 3.40 23.04
C ARG A 433 2.01 2.15 23.89
N LEU A 434 1.65 0.98 23.36
CA LEU A 434 1.91 -0.31 23.99
C LEU A 434 3.38 -0.72 23.79
N LYS A 435 4.00 -1.30 24.83
CA LYS A 435 5.31 -1.96 24.73
C LYS A 435 5.21 -3.15 23.75
N PRO A 436 6.08 -3.24 22.73
CA PRO A 436 6.07 -4.37 21.79
C PRO A 436 6.18 -5.74 22.49
N SER A 437 7.01 -5.84 23.54
CA SER A 437 7.19 -7.07 24.32
C SER A 437 5.96 -7.49 25.13
N VAL A 438 5.05 -6.55 25.41
CA VAL A 438 3.76 -6.84 26.04
C VAL A 438 2.75 -7.31 24.99
N ALA A 439 2.75 -6.70 23.80
CA ALA A 439 1.93 -7.14 22.68
C ALA A 439 2.17 -8.63 22.33
N VAL A 440 3.44 -9.06 22.29
CA VAL A 440 3.83 -10.47 22.09
C VAL A 440 3.12 -11.42 23.07
N LYS A 441 2.96 -11.01 24.33
CA LYS A 441 2.33 -11.84 25.37
C LYS A 441 0.81 -11.86 25.27
N LEU A 442 0.21 -10.75 24.86
CA LEU A 442 -1.24 -10.58 24.82
C LEU A 442 -1.86 -11.09 23.52
N ALA A 443 -1.16 -10.96 22.39
CA ALA A 443 -1.66 -11.31 21.06
C ALA A 443 -2.24 -12.72 20.96
N PRO A 444 -1.57 -13.78 21.46
CA PRO A 444 -2.12 -15.13 21.36
C PRO A 444 -3.44 -15.29 22.12
N LEU A 445 -3.66 -14.54 23.20
CA LEU A 445 -4.86 -14.64 24.03
C LEU A 445 -6.03 -13.90 23.38
N ILE A 446 -5.80 -12.65 22.99
CA ILE A 446 -6.87 -11.75 22.49
C ILE A 446 -7.27 -12.13 21.06
N GLU A 447 -6.32 -12.37 20.16
CA GLU A 447 -6.61 -12.76 18.77
C GLU A 447 -7.37 -14.08 18.72
N THR A 448 -6.95 -15.07 19.52
CA THR A 448 -7.64 -16.38 19.61
C THR A 448 -9.09 -16.22 20.08
N GLN A 449 -9.35 -15.28 20.99
CA GLN A 449 -10.69 -15.04 21.50
C GLN A 449 -11.64 -14.62 20.37
N PHE A 450 -11.28 -13.61 19.58
CA PHE A 450 -12.17 -13.14 18.52
C PHE A 450 -12.09 -13.98 17.23
N HIS A 451 -10.97 -14.66 16.96
CA HIS A 451 -10.93 -15.68 15.92
C HIS A 451 -12.00 -16.76 16.16
N ARG A 452 -12.08 -17.29 17.38
CA ARG A 452 -13.12 -18.27 17.76
C ARG A 452 -14.53 -17.69 17.72
N ALA A 453 -14.68 -16.41 18.04
CA ALA A 453 -15.99 -15.76 18.07
C ALA A 453 -16.56 -15.50 16.66
N PHE A 454 -15.69 -15.19 15.68
CA PHE A 454 -16.13 -14.74 14.35
C PHE A 454 -15.73 -15.65 13.19
N ASP A 455 -14.98 -16.73 13.46
CA ASP A 455 -14.49 -17.67 12.45
C ASP A 455 -13.76 -16.94 11.31
N THR A 456 -12.73 -16.18 11.69
CA THR A 456 -11.95 -15.37 10.75
C THR A 456 -10.94 -16.22 9.98
N VAL A 457 -10.73 -15.87 8.70
CA VAL A 457 -9.75 -16.53 7.80
C VAL A 457 -8.48 -15.69 7.64
N GLY A 458 -8.52 -14.43 8.08
CA GLY A 458 -7.39 -13.52 8.12
C GLY A 458 -7.64 -12.35 9.07
N THR A 459 -6.70 -11.42 9.12
CA THR A 459 -6.76 -10.26 10.03
C THR A 459 -6.08 -9.05 9.41
N TYR A 460 -6.46 -7.86 9.87
CA TYR A 460 -5.80 -6.62 9.54
C TYR A 460 -5.15 -6.03 10.80
N SER A 461 -3.83 -5.87 10.77
CA SER A 461 -3.09 -5.20 11.84
C SER A 461 -2.83 -3.75 11.49
N ASP A 462 -3.42 -2.86 12.28
CA ASP A 462 -3.22 -1.43 12.19
C ASP A 462 -1.85 -1.01 12.75
N SER A 463 -1.27 0.04 12.17
CA SER A 463 -0.08 0.77 12.65
C SER A 463 1.26 0.01 12.73
N ILE A 464 1.31 -1.30 13.00
CA ILE A 464 2.57 -2.09 13.02
C ILE A 464 3.30 -1.94 11.68
N THR A 465 2.54 -2.07 10.59
CA THR A 465 3.09 -1.99 9.24
C THR A 465 3.08 -0.58 8.68
N ALA A 466 2.55 0.43 9.36
CA ALA A 466 2.52 1.81 8.86
C ALA A 466 3.65 2.66 9.45
N THR A 467 3.97 2.41 10.72
CA THR A 467 4.82 3.30 11.50
C THR A 467 6.17 2.68 11.85
N PHE A 468 7.11 3.55 12.15
CA PHE A 468 8.37 3.14 12.74
C PHE A 468 8.07 2.51 14.11
N PRO A 469 8.67 1.34 14.43
CA PRO A 469 8.43 0.66 15.69
C PRO A 469 8.59 1.56 16.90
N THR A 470 7.62 1.50 17.81
CA THR A 470 7.72 2.06 19.15
C THR A 470 8.91 1.44 19.88
N VAL A 471 9.75 2.28 20.50
CA VAL A 471 10.91 1.83 21.27
C VAL A 471 10.72 2.23 22.73
N ASP A 472 10.61 1.24 23.62
CA ASP A 472 10.49 1.43 25.06
C ASP A 472 11.83 1.86 25.68
N LEU A 473 11.87 2.94 26.46
CA LEU A 473 13.09 3.45 27.13
C LEU A 473 13.19 3.05 28.61
N ASP A 474 12.31 2.18 29.08
CA ASP A 474 12.33 1.63 30.44
C ASP A 474 13.61 0.84 30.72
N ALA A 475 14.49 1.39 31.56
CA ALA A 475 15.78 0.77 31.91
C ALA A 475 15.66 -0.64 32.52
N THR A 476 14.49 -1.03 33.03
CA THR A 476 14.25 -2.38 33.58
C THR A 476 14.16 -3.45 32.50
N ASN A 477 13.91 -3.05 31.25
CA ASN A 477 13.87 -3.94 30.10
C ASN A 477 15.29 -4.10 29.50
N PRO A 478 15.89 -5.30 29.43
CA PRO A 478 17.24 -5.48 28.88
C PRO A 478 17.40 -4.99 27.43
N ASP A 479 16.30 -4.84 26.70
CA ASP A 479 16.26 -4.41 25.30
C ASP A 479 15.78 -2.95 25.11
N TRP A 480 15.72 -2.17 26.20
CA TRP A 480 15.33 -0.75 26.18
C TRP A 480 16.06 0.07 25.13
N GLY A 481 15.43 1.03 24.47
CA GLY A 481 16.11 1.95 23.55
C GLY A 481 16.64 1.34 22.26
N SER A 482 16.38 0.05 21.99
CA SER A 482 16.80 -0.64 20.78
C SER A 482 15.66 -0.78 19.76
N LEU A 483 15.82 -0.13 18.61
CA LEU A 483 14.94 -0.35 17.46
C LEU A 483 14.88 -1.80 17.01
N ARG A 484 16.05 -2.47 16.95
CA ARG A 484 16.13 -3.88 16.57
C ARG A 484 15.17 -4.75 17.40
N ALA A 485 15.18 -4.61 18.72
CA ALA A 485 14.34 -5.40 19.60
C ALA A 485 12.83 -5.11 19.40
N ALA A 486 12.48 -3.87 19.10
CA ALA A 486 11.11 -3.50 18.75
C ALA A 486 10.68 -4.14 17.42
N ILE A 487 11.56 -4.15 16.39
CA ILE A 487 11.30 -4.83 15.12
C ILE A 487 11.09 -6.34 15.35
N GLU A 488 11.97 -6.98 16.12
CA GLU A 488 11.86 -8.40 16.46
C GLU A 488 10.51 -8.71 17.11
N SER A 489 10.10 -7.93 18.11
CA SER A 489 8.83 -8.11 18.82
C SER A 489 7.61 -7.94 17.89
N TRP A 490 7.62 -6.94 17.00
CA TRP A 490 6.52 -6.76 16.05
C TRP A 490 6.47 -7.85 14.98
N GLY A 491 7.63 -8.35 14.55
CA GLY A 491 7.71 -9.53 13.68
C GLY A 491 7.07 -10.75 14.33
N GLU A 492 7.32 -10.97 15.63
CA GLU A 492 6.70 -12.04 16.41
C GLU A 492 5.17 -11.86 16.54
N VAL A 493 4.69 -10.63 16.76
CA VAL A 493 3.24 -10.36 16.75
C VAL A 493 2.62 -10.72 15.40
N LEU A 494 3.19 -10.28 14.28
CA LEU A 494 2.67 -10.60 12.94
C LEU A 494 2.65 -12.11 12.66
N ASP A 495 3.64 -12.85 13.17
CA ASP A 495 3.70 -14.31 13.08
C ASP A 495 2.63 -14.99 13.96
N ILE A 496 2.36 -14.46 15.16
CA ILE A 496 1.22 -14.88 16.00
C ILE A 496 -0.10 -14.68 15.25
N LEU A 497 -0.29 -13.52 14.62
CA LEU A 497 -1.50 -13.23 13.84
C LEU A 497 -1.74 -14.28 12.76
N ARG A 498 -0.67 -14.67 12.05
CA ARG A 498 -0.73 -15.72 11.02
C ARG A 498 -1.12 -17.07 11.60
N ARG A 499 -0.53 -17.47 12.73
CA ARG A 499 -0.85 -18.75 13.37
C ARG A 499 -2.30 -18.82 13.87
N VAL A 500 -2.84 -17.70 14.36
CA VAL A 500 -4.20 -17.64 14.89
C VAL A 500 -5.23 -17.57 13.77
N HIS A 501 -5.03 -16.69 12.79
CA HIS A 501 -6.05 -16.38 11.78
C HIS A 501 -5.85 -17.09 10.45
N GLY A 502 -4.64 -17.54 10.13
CA GLY A 502 -4.28 -17.98 8.79
C GLY A 502 -3.83 -16.79 7.92
N ALA A 503 -4.40 -16.70 6.71
CA ALA A 503 -4.03 -15.69 5.73
C ALA A 503 -5.27 -15.08 5.04
N PRO A 504 -5.29 -13.75 4.81
CA PRO A 504 -4.13 -12.87 4.85
C PRO A 504 -3.90 -12.28 6.25
N VAL A 505 -2.63 -12.17 6.63
CA VAL A 505 -2.18 -11.14 7.57
C VAL A 505 -1.95 -9.88 6.77
N ALA A 506 -2.84 -8.91 6.95
CA ALA A 506 -2.79 -7.63 6.26
C ALA A 506 -2.35 -6.51 7.20
N GLY A 507 -1.90 -5.40 6.62
CA GLY A 507 -1.66 -4.19 7.37
C GLY A 507 -1.73 -2.92 6.55
N GLU A 508 -1.68 -1.81 7.25
CA GLU A 508 -1.80 -0.47 6.67
C GLU A 508 -0.73 -0.20 5.62
N GLY A 509 0.55 -0.37 5.96
CA GLY A 509 1.67 0.08 5.13
C GLY A 509 1.74 1.58 4.92
N SER A 510 2.82 2.02 4.26
CA SER A 510 3.13 3.43 3.98
C SER A 510 3.20 4.33 5.23
N LEU A 511 3.78 5.52 5.10
CA LEU A 511 4.07 6.50 6.15
C LEU A 511 5.48 6.43 6.73
N LYS A 512 5.91 5.38 7.44
CA LYS A 512 7.25 5.36 8.06
C LYS A 512 7.83 3.94 8.07
N MET A 513 8.43 3.53 6.94
CA MET A 513 9.15 2.26 6.74
C MET A 513 8.32 0.99 6.45
N GLY A 514 7.00 1.07 6.53
CA GLY A 514 6.08 -0.04 6.36
C GLY A 514 6.26 -0.92 5.14
N ASN A 515 6.31 -0.30 3.96
CA ASN A 515 6.32 -1.00 2.68
C ASN A 515 7.58 -1.85 2.48
N LEU A 516 8.69 -1.43 3.09
CA LEU A 516 10.00 -2.06 2.91
C LEU A 516 10.31 -3.09 3.98
N HIS A 517 9.86 -2.89 5.21
CA HIS A 517 10.27 -3.76 6.33
C HIS A 517 9.47 -5.03 6.33
N TRP A 518 8.18 -4.91 6.06
CA TRP A 518 7.23 -6.00 6.22
C TRP A 518 6.89 -6.71 4.90
N ALA A 519 7.50 -6.33 3.77
CA ALA A 519 7.24 -6.98 2.47
C ALA A 519 7.51 -8.50 2.55
N GLY A 520 6.52 -9.33 2.23
CA GLY A 520 6.66 -10.79 2.31
C GLY A 520 6.56 -11.38 3.72
N VAL A 521 6.70 -10.57 4.78
CA VAL A 521 6.33 -10.95 6.16
C VAL A 521 4.81 -10.90 6.31
N VAL A 522 4.20 -9.81 5.81
CA VAL A 522 2.74 -9.70 5.64
C VAL A 522 2.32 -10.09 4.23
N ASP A 523 1.08 -10.54 4.12
CA ASP A 523 0.53 -11.02 2.85
C ASP A 523 -0.03 -9.88 2.00
N VAL A 524 -0.61 -8.88 2.68
CA VAL A 524 -1.25 -7.74 2.04
C VAL A 524 -0.87 -6.43 2.74
N ILE A 525 -0.54 -5.42 1.94
CA ILE A 525 -0.41 -4.03 2.41
C ILE A 525 -1.35 -3.15 1.63
N THR A 526 -2.01 -2.21 2.31
CA THR A 526 -2.97 -1.28 1.70
C THR A 526 -2.42 0.09 1.37
N GLY A 527 -1.19 0.43 1.77
CA GLY A 527 -0.68 1.80 1.89
C GLY A 527 -0.62 2.62 0.60
N MET A 528 -0.32 3.91 0.68
CA MET A 528 -0.14 4.76 -0.49
C MET A 528 1.35 4.92 -0.86
N PRO A 529 1.69 5.27 -2.10
CA PRO A 529 3.07 5.62 -2.42
C PRO A 529 3.46 6.90 -1.66
N GLY A 530 4.64 6.89 -1.05
CA GLY A 530 5.21 8.05 -0.40
C GLY A 530 6.00 7.70 0.85
N MET A 531 6.36 8.72 1.61
CA MET A 531 7.01 8.58 2.91
C MET A 531 6.64 9.79 3.77
N VAL A 532 6.61 9.65 5.09
CA VAL A 532 6.53 10.77 6.02
C VAL A 532 7.95 11.15 6.41
N SER A 533 8.35 12.35 6.02
CA SER A 533 9.62 12.96 6.38
C SER A 533 9.55 13.70 7.72
N GLU A 534 10.70 14.15 8.21
CA GLU A 534 10.81 14.93 9.46
C GLU A 534 9.92 16.17 9.53
N THR A 535 9.65 16.82 8.39
CA THR A 535 8.81 18.03 8.33
C THR A 535 7.32 17.71 8.36
N GLY A 536 6.92 16.43 8.22
CA GLY A 536 5.53 16.04 8.04
C GLY A 536 4.93 16.52 6.72
N SER A 537 5.76 16.88 5.73
CA SER A 537 5.30 17.44 4.46
C SER A 537 4.41 16.48 3.68
N THR A 538 3.18 16.88 3.45
CA THR A 538 2.18 16.11 2.69
C THR A 538 2.49 16.04 1.19
N LYS A 539 3.41 16.89 0.69
CA LYS A 539 3.92 16.85 -0.69
C LYS A 539 4.84 15.66 -0.98
N THR A 540 5.06 14.81 0.01
CA THR A 540 5.82 13.55 -0.10
C THR A 540 4.91 12.32 -0.12
N LEU A 541 3.59 12.51 -0.27
CA LEU A 541 2.58 11.46 -0.24
C LEU A 541 1.69 11.48 -1.49
N GLY A 542 1.10 10.32 -1.80
CA GLY A 542 0.02 10.18 -2.76
C GLY A 542 0.39 10.65 -4.17
N LYS A 543 -0.49 11.43 -4.79
CA LYS A 543 -0.34 11.91 -6.18
C LYS A 543 0.86 12.84 -6.42
N TYR A 544 1.48 13.35 -5.36
CA TYR A 544 2.66 14.23 -5.47
C TYR A 544 3.96 13.45 -5.64
N VAL A 545 3.95 12.14 -5.37
CA VAL A 545 5.11 11.27 -5.53
C VAL A 545 5.35 11.00 -7.03
N PRO A 546 6.62 10.91 -7.49
CA PRO A 546 6.92 10.58 -8.87
C PRO A 546 6.29 9.26 -9.36
N ILE A 547 6.04 9.14 -10.66
CA ILE A 547 5.51 7.92 -11.30
C ILE A 547 6.67 7.03 -11.71
N VAL A 548 7.20 6.28 -10.75
CA VAL A 548 8.35 5.38 -10.93
C VAL A 548 8.00 3.99 -10.39
N PRO A 549 7.34 3.12 -11.18
CA PRO A 549 6.89 1.80 -10.74
C PRO A 549 8.02 0.77 -10.65
N ASP A 550 9.20 1.05 -11.21
CA ASP A 550 10.33 0.11 -11.34
C ASP A 550 10.67 -0.63 -10.06
N TYR A 551 10.85 0.09 -8.95
CA TYR A 551 11.24 -0.53 -7.69
C TYR A 551 10.13 -1.43 -7.12
N ARG A 552 8.89 -0.92 -7.06
CA ARG A 552 7.75 -1.71 -6.59
C ARG A 552 7.58 -2.97 -7.44
N LEU A 553 7.54 -2.84 -8.77
CA LEU A 553 7.29 -3.95 -9.67
C LEU A 553 8.42 -4.99 -9.70
N ARG A 554 9.68 -4.59 -9.54
CA ARG A 554 10.81 -5.53 -9.59
C ARG A 554 11.20 -6.12 -8.24
N ARG A 555 10.98 -5.40 -7.13
CA ARG A 555 11.51 -5.78 -5.80
C ARG A 555 10.42 -6.15 -4.79
N LEU A 556 9.29 -5.45 -4.81
CA LEU A 556 8.23 -5.65 -3.81
C LEU A 556 7.10 -6.55 -4.32
N HIS A 557 6.73 -6.40 -5.59
CA HIS A 557 5.64 -7.13 -6.21
C HIS A 557 5.76 -8.67 -6.15
N PRO A 558 6.97 -9.25 -6.27
CA PRO A 558 7.13 -10.70 -6.09
C PRO A 558 6.87 -11.16 -4.66
N LEU A 559 7.01 -10.27 -3.66
CA LEU A 559 7.05 -10.66 -2.26
C LEU A 559 5.68 -10.71 -1.58
N PHE A 560 4.79 -9.76 -1.87
CA PHE A 560 3.47 -9.68 -1.23
C PHE A 560 2.47 -8.98 -2.16
N VAL A 561 1.19 -8.98 -1.79
CA VAL A 561 0.16 -8.24 -2.52
C VAL A 561 0.03 -6.84 -1.97
N HIS A 562 0.24 -5.85 -2.83
CA HIS A 562 -0.14 -4.49 -2.50
C HIS A 562 -1.55 -4.21 -3.03
N ALA A 563 -2.50 -3.93 -2.14
CA ALA A 563 -3.92 -3.74 -2.46
C ALA A 563 -4.26 -2.24 -2.46
N GLY A 564 -4.66 -1.70 -3.61
CA GLY A 564 -5.02 -0.28 -3.72
C GLY A 564 -3.88 0.70 -3.44
N LEU A 565 -4.25 1.97 -3.26
CA LEU A 565 -3.38 3.12 -2.99
C LEU A 565 -3.69 3.75 -1.62
N GLY A 566 -4.12 2.95 -0.65
CA GLY A 566 -4.59 3.39 0.66
C GLY A 566 -5.93 4.10 0.60
N ASN A 567 -6.14 4.99 1.58
CA ASN A 567 -7.29 5.89 1.59
C ASN A 567 -7.21 6.82 0.35
N PRO A 568 -8.18 6.74 -0.58
CA PRO A 568 -8.14 7.53 -1.80
C PRO A 568 -8.17 9.05 -1.55
N ALA A 569 -8.77 9.51 -0.45
CA ALA A 569 -8.77 10.92 -0.07
C ALA A 569 -7.36 11.41 0.29
N ILE A 570 -6.57 10.59 1.02
CA ILE A 570 -5.20 10.95 1.37
C ILE A 570 -4.29 10.89 0.13
N PHE A 571 -4.54 9.96 -0.80
CA PHE A 571 -3.81 9.95 -2.07
C PHE A 571 -3.97 11.27 -2.86
N HIS A 572 -5.18 11.83 -2.89
CA HIS A 572 -5.46 13.07 -3.64
C HIS A 572 -5.21 14.34 -2.87
N PHE A 573 -5.51 14.34 -1.58
CA PHE A 573 -5.53 15.50 -0.71
C PHE A 573 -4.82 15.17 0.60
N PRO A 574 -3.52 14.83 0.56
CA PRO A 574 -2.77 14.44 1.75
C PRO A 574 -2.67 15.59 2.78
N ASP A 575 -3.01 16.82 2.40
CA ASP A 575 -3.08 18.02 3.23
C ASP A 575 -4.48 18.33 3.81
N ARG A 576 -5.50 17.53 3.50
CA ARG A 576 -6.88 17.73 3.99
C ARG A 576 -7.28 16.67 4.99
N ASP A 577 -8.30 17.00 5.79
CA ASP A 577 -9.01 15.99 6.56
C ASP A 577 -9.64 14.98 5.59
N PHE A 578 -9.34 13.69 5.81
CA PHE A 578 -9.79 12.60 4.96
C PHE A 578 -11.33 12.45 4.94
N SER A 579 -12.03 13.01 5.93
CA SER A 579 -13.50 13.03 6.01
C SER A 579 -14.15 14.07 5.08
N GLU A 580 -13.40 15.06 4.59
CA GLU A 580 -13.93 16.17 3.81
C GLU A 580 -13.92 15.91 2.29
N GLY A 581 -13.08 14.99 1.81
CA GLY A 581 -12.85 14.74 0.39
C GLY A 581 -14.13 14.35 -0.37
N ARG A 582 -14.48 15.13 -1.39
CA ARG A 582 -15.38 14.68 -2.46
C ARG A 582 -14.53 14.02 -3.53
N TYR A 583 -14.96 12.84 -3.97
CA TYR A 583 -14.27 12.08 -4.98
C TYR A 583 -14.88 12.43 -6.34
N GLU A 584 -14.18 13.23 -7.13
CA GLU A 584 -14.65 13.48 -8.49
C GLU A 584 -14.39 12.24 -9.35
N PRO A 585 -15.18 12.01 -10.42
CA PRO A 585 -14.96 10.84 -11.24
C PRO A 585 -13.51 10.80 -11.81
N THR A 586 -12.97 11.93 -12.27
CA THR A 586 -11.57 12.00 -12.77
C THR A 586 -10.51 11.65 -11.73
N ASP A 587 -10.81 11.82 -10.43
CA ASP A 587 -9.92 11.41 -9.34
C ASP A 587 -9.85 9.89 -9.23
N ARG A 588 -10.98 9.21 -9.49
CA ARG A 588 -11.05 7.75 -9.56
C ARG A 588 -10.32 7.19 -10.76
N ASP A 589 -10.42 7.84 -11.92
CA ASP A 589 -9.63 7.48 -13.09
C ASP A 589 -8.14 7.49 -12.79
N LEU A 590 -7.67 8.54 -12.09
CA LEU A 590 -6.28 8.63 -11.67
C LEU A 590 -5.89 7.46 -10.77
N VAL A 591 -6.67 7.15 -9.74
CA VAL A 591 -6.38 6.02 -8.82
C VAL A 591 -6.36 4.68 -9.55
N MET A 592 -7.29 4.46 -10.48
CA MET A 592 -7.37 3.23 -11.24
C MET A 592 -6.18 3.08 -12.19
N THR A 593 -5.81 4.16 -12.89
CA THR A 593 -4.67 4.19 -13.80
C THR A 593 -3.35 4.03 -13.06
N VAL A 594 -3.13 4.78 -11.98
CA VAL A 594 -1.94 4.67 -11.15
C VAL A 594 -1.85 3.28 -10.51
N GLY A 595 -2.97 2.76 -10.00
CA GLY A 595 -3.01 1.42 -9.45
C GLY A 595 -2.68 0.33 -10.48
N THR A 596 -3.10 0.49 -11.74
CA THR A 596 -2.78 -0.45 -12.82
C THR A 596 -1.30 -0.35 -13.20
N VAL A 597 -0.75 0.86 -13.29
CA VAL A 597 0.69 1.11 -13.53
C VAL A 597 1.57 0.45 -12.47
N TYR A 598 1.15 0.54 -11.21
CA TYR A 598 1.86 -0.12 -10.11
C TYR A 598 1.49 -1.58 -9.95
N GLY A 599 0.62 -2.20 -10.75
CA GLY A 599 0.27 -3.62 -10.62
C GLY A 599 -0.35 -4.00 -9.27
N LEU A 600 -1.21 -3.14 -8.72
CA LEU A 600 -1.84 -3.29 -7.41
C LEU A 600 -3.09 -4.17 -7.50
N ALA A 601 -3.42 -4.91 -6.44
CA ALA A 601 -4.68 -5.63 -6.33
C ALA A 601 -5.88 -4.66 -6.19
N GLY A 602 -7.08 -5.16 -6.44
CA GLY A 602 -8.31 -4.42 -6.25
C GLY A 602 -8.59 -4.17 -4.76
N TYR A 603 -8.97 -2.95 -4.41
CA TYR A 603 -9.15 -2.53 -3.03
C TYR A 603 -10.17 -1.40 -2.93
N TYR A 604 -10.98 -1.45 -1.88
CA TYR A 604 -11.82 -0.35 -1.46
C TYR A 604 -11.64 -0.06 0.02
N TRP A 605 -11.32 1.20 0.31
CA TRP A 605 -11.51 1.77 1.64
C TRP A 605 -12.97 2.20 1.76
N TRP A 606 -13.75 1.45 2.52
CA TRP A 606 -15.18 1.68 2.67
C TRP A 606 -15.42 2.60 3.87
N TRP A 607 -15.89 3.81 3.58
CA TRP A 607 -16.22 4.83 4.58
C TRP A 607 -17.64 5.36 4.34
N ALA A 608 -18.11 6.30 5.17
CA ALA A 608 -19.47 6.84 5.15
C ALA A 608 -20.00 7.33 3.77
N ARG A 609 -19.13 7.57 2.78
CA ARG A 609 -19.52 7.99 1.42
C ARG A 609 -19.37 6.91 0.35
N THR A 610 -18.73 5.78 0.66
CA THR A 610 -18.56 4.68 -0.29
C THR A 610 -19.91 4.01 -0.53
N GLN A 611 -20.32 3.89 -1.80
CA GLN A 611 -21.57 3.23 -2.16
C GLN A 611 -21.30 1.83 -2.71
N PRO A 612 -22.19 0.85 -2.49
CA PRO A 612 -22.07 -0.46 -3.11
C PRO A 612 -21.91 -0.37 -4.64
N GLY A 613 -22.58 0.59 -5.26
CA GLY A 613 -22.49 0.82 -6.70
C GLY A 613 -21.08 1.16 -7.19
N ASP A 614 -20.33 1.94 -6.42
CA ASP A 614 -18.94 2.23 -6.74
C ASP A 614 -18.11 0.94 -6.78
N VAL A 615 -18.26 0.11 -5.76
CA VAL A 615 -17.54 -1.17 -5.65
C VAL A 615 -17.91 -2.11 -6.80
N VAL A 616 -19.21 -2.20 -7.15
CA VAL A 616 -19.67 -3.02 -8.28
C VAL A 616 -18.97 -2.61 -9.58
N ARG A 617 -18.97 -1.31 -9.87
CA ARG A 617 -18.38 -0.77 -11.10
C ARG A 617 -16.89 -1.08 -11.20
N ASP A 618 -16.15 -0.80 -10.14
CA ASP A 618 -14.69 -0.96 -10.16
C ASP A 618 -14.25 -2.41 -10.09
N TRP A 619 -15.02 -3.26 -9.41
CA TRP A 619 -14.78 -4.70 -9.45
C TRP A 619 -14.93 -5.20 -10.89
N TRP A 620 -16.02 -4.87 -11.58
CA TRP A 620 -16.21 -5.30 -12.97
C TRP A 620 -15.19 -4.70 -13.94
N SER A 621 -14.76 -3.45 -13.71
CA SER A 621 -13.78 -2.79 -14.58
C SER A 621 -12.34 -3.26 -14.35
N THR A 622 -12.01 -3.85 -13.19
CA THR A 622 -10.62 -4.16 -12.86
C THR A 622 -10.34 -5.53 -12.26
N ALA A 623 -11.28 -6.28 -11.70
CA ALA A 623 -10.98 -7.52 -10.96
C ALA A 623 -10.10 -8.49 -11.76
N ALA A 624 -10.42 -8.75 -13.04
CA ALA A 624 -9.61 -9.62 -13.90
C ALA A 624 -8.19 -9.05 -14.14
N THR A 625 -8.10 -7.77 -14.51
CA THR A 625 -6.83 -7.06 -14.69
C THR A 625 -5.98 -7.07 -13.43
N ARG A 626 -6.60 -6.87 -12.27
CA ARG A 626 -5.92 -6.81 -10.97
C ARG A 626 -5.39 -8.19 -10.62
N ALA A 627 -6.23 -9.22 -10.70
CA ALA A 627 -5.84 -10.61 -10.45
C ALA A 627 -4.69 -11.05 -11.37
N HIS A 628 -4.76 -10.69 -12.66
CA HIS A 628 -3.68 -10.95 -13.62
C HIS A 628 -2.38 -10.24 -13.23
N LEU A 629 -2.44 -8.92 -13.02
CA LEU A 629 -1.27 -8.13 -12.64
C LEU A 629 -0.70 -8.51 -11.28
N THR A 630 -1.48 -9.12 -10.39
CA THR A 630 -1.00 -9.67 -9.11
C THR A 630 -0.78 -11.17 -9.13
N SER A 631 -0.85 -11.83 -10.27
CA SER A 631 -0.58 -13.26 -10.34
C SER A 631 0.89 -13.58 -10.02
N PRO A 632 1.15 -14.71 -9.35
CA PRO A 632 2.49 -15.23 -9.17
C PRO A 632 3.19 -15.41 -10.53
N GLY A 633 4.48 -15.08 -10.60
CA GLY A 633 5.24 -15.22 -11.84
C GLY A 633 5.08 -14.04 -12.82
N MET A 634 4.29 -13.02 -12.50
CA MET A 634 4.34 -11.76 -13.23
C MET A 634 5.73 -11.12 -13.06
N VAL A 635 6.55 -11.17 -14.10
CA VAL A 635 7.91 -10.61 -14.14
C VAL A 635 7.94 -9.39 -15.04
N LEU A 636 8.36 -8.26 -14.49
CA LEU A 636 8.51 -7.03 -15.26
C LEU A 636 9.65 -7.16 -16.28
N ASP A 637 9.34 -6.93 -17.56
CA ASP A 637 10.35 -6.76 -18.61
C ASP A 637 10.94 -5.34 -18.54
N GLN A 638 10.12 -4.31 -18.76
CA GLN A 638 10.58 -2.92 -18.79
C GLN A 638 9.48 -1.88 -18.52
N VAL A 639 9.92 -0.70 -18.10
CA VAL A 639 9.12 0.53 -18.05
C VAL A 639 9.72 1.53 -19.03
N ARG A 640 8.89 2.15 -19.87
CA ARG A 640 9.31 3.18 -20.83
C ARG A 640 8.43 4.42 -20.69
N TYR A 641 9.06 5.58 -20.79
CA TYR A 641 8.44 6.90 -20.65
C TYR A 641 8.46 7.63 -21.98
N VAL A 642 7.40 8.39 -22.27
CA VAL A 642 7.38 9.29 -23.43
C VAL A 642 8.15 10.57 -23.09
N ASP A 643 9.26 10.79 -23.79
CA ASP A 643 10.09 11.98 -23.60
C ASP A 643 9.52 13.23 -24.28
N SER A 644 10.25 14.35 -24.15
CA SER A 644 9.87 15.63 -24.77
C SER A 644 9.88 15.64 -26.31
N ARG A 645 10.41 14.57 -26.92
CA ARG A 645 10.49 14.36 -28.38
C ARG A 645 9.53 13.25 -28.83
N GLU A 646 8.55 12.88 -28.01
CA GLU A 646 7.58 11.81 -28.27
C GLU A 646 8.22 10.41 -28.46
N ARG A 647 9.39 10.18 -27.85
CA ARG A 647 10.08 8.87 -27.93
C ARG A 647 9.94 8.11 -26.63
N LEU A 648 9.86 6.78 -26.73
CA LEU A 648 9.91 5.89 -25.57
C LEU A 648 11.35 5.70 -25.08
N VAL A 649 11.64 6.14 -23.87
CA VAL A 649 12.97 6.09 -23.23
C VAL A 649 12.90 5.37 -21.88
N PRO A 650 13.98 4.74 -21.40
CA PRO A 650 14.03 4.25 -20.02
C PRO A 650 14.06 5.41 -19.02
N LEU A 651 13.88 5.12 -17.73
CA LEU A 651 13.85 6.14 -16.68
C LEU A 651 15.10 7.04 -16.69
N GLU A 652 16.28 6.45 -16.83
CA GLU A 652 17.56 7.16 -16.88
C GLU A 652 17.58 8.18 -18.02
N GLY A 653 17.05 7.80 -19.20
CA GLY A 653 16.94 8.69 -20.35
C GLY A 653 15.93 9.83 -20.15
N TYR A 654 14.89 9.59 -19.35
CA TYR A 654 13.91 10.60 -18.97
C TYR A 654 14.50 11.59 -17.94
N LEU A 655 15.15 11.07 -16.88
CA LEU A 655 15.86 11.86 -15.87
C LEU A 655 17.03 12.64 -16.47
N ALA A 656 17.70 12.08 -17.47
CA ALA A 656 18.73 12.74 -18.28
C ALA A 656 18.20 13.94 -19.09
N GLN A 657 16.92 14.31 -18.99
CA GLN A 657 16.39 15.58 -19.52
C GLN A 657 16.09 16.60 -18.41
N GLY A 658 16.45 16.31 -17.15
CA GLY A 658 16.14 17.16 -16.00
C GLY A 658 14.66 17.09 -15.60
N ARG A 659 13.96 16.05 -16.03
CA ARG A 659 12.54 15.81 -15.77
C ARG A 659 12.39 14.76 -14.68
N VAL A 660 11.26 14.80 -13.98
CA VAL A 660 10.83 13.77 -13.01
C VAL A 660 9.42 13.34 -13.42
N PRO A 661 9.13 12.04 -13.63
CA PRO A 661 7.79 11.63 -14.04
C PRO A 661 6.76 11.96 -12.96
N ARG A 662 5.72 12.72 -13.27
CA ARG A 662 4.65 13.12 -12.33
C ARG A 662 3.26 12.99 -12.96
N VAL A 663 2.25 13.00 -12.12
CA VAL A 663 0.87 13.20 -12.59
C VAL A 663 0.78 14.58 -13.26
N GLY A 664 0.13 14.63 -14.42
CA GLY A 664 -0.02 15.81 -15.27
C GLY A 664 0.95 15.87 -16.45
N ASP A 665 2.09 15.18 -16.40
CA ASP A 665 3.16 15.31 -17.41
C ASP A 665 3.69 13.99 -17.99
N THR A 666 3.18 12.86 -17.49
CA THR A 666 3.74 11.54 -17.77
C THR A 666 2.84 10.70 -18.66
N ARG A 667 3.44 10.12 -19.69
CA ARG A 667 2.90 8.99 -20.45
C ARG A 667 3.90 7.86 -20.38
N LEU A 668 3.45 6.65 -20.11
CA LEU A 668 4.34 5.50 -19.97
C LEU A 668 3.72 4.20 -20.48
N ILE A 669 4.61 3.22 -20.69
CA ILE A 669 4.29 1.84 -21.00
C ILE A 669 5.01 0.93 -20.00
N VAL A 670 4.27 0.02 -19.38
CA VAL A 670 4.80 -1.09 -18.59
C VAL A 670 4.63 -2.36 -19.41
N THR A 671 5.71 -3.12 -19.59
CA THR A 671 5.71 -4.40 -20.33
C THR A 671 6.18 -5.52 -19.42
N TRP A 672 5.47 -6.63 -19.45
CA TRP A 672 5.76 -7.85 -18.71
C TRP A 672 6.34 -8.92 -19.65
N VAL A 673 7.06 -9.89 -19.08
CA VAL A 673 7.73 -10.95 -19.84
C VAL A 673 6.75 -11.85 -20.61
N ASP A 674 5.54 -12.04 -20.08
CA ASP A 674 4.46 -12.80 -20.72
C ASP A 674 3.84 -12.08 -21.94
N GLY A 675 4.28 -10.86 -22.26
CA GLY A 675 3.74 -10.04 -23.34
C GLY A 675 2.65 -9.07 -22.90
N THR A 676 2.18 -9.13 -21.65
CA THR A 676 1.22 -8.17 -21.10
C THR A 676 1.77 -6.75 -21.17
N ARG A 677 0.95 -5.81 -21.63
CA ARG A 677 1.31 -4.39 -21.76
C ARG A 677 0.28 -3.49 -21.11
N VAL A 678 0.74 -2.47 -20.40
CA VAL A 678 -0.07 -1.41 -19.82
C VAL A 678 0.40 -0.07 -20.37
N TRP A 679 -0.50 0.66 -21.04
CA TRP A 679 -0.32 2.06 -21.42
C TRP A 679 -1.06 2.94 -20.43
N ALA A 680 -0.41 4.03 -19.99
CA ALA A 680 -1.02 5.00 -19.09
C ALA A 680 -0.77 6.43 -19.57
N ASN A 681 -1.86 7.19 -19.69
CA ASN A 681 -1.84 8.62 -20.00
C ASN A 681 -2.16 9.43 -18.74
N LEU A 682 -1.13 9.88 -18.03
CA LEU A 682 -1.29 10.74 -16.86
C LEU A 682 -1.21 12.22 -17.23
N THR A 683 -1.42 12.59 -18.50
CA THR A 683 -1.50 13.99 -18.95
C THR A 683 -2.96 14.40 -19.18
N SER A 684 -3.21 15.68 -19.42
CA SER A 684 -4.56 16.16 -19.79
C SER A 684 -4.88 15.98 -21.28
N GLN A 685 -3.89 15.76 -22.13
CA GLN A 685 -4.07 15.66 -23.58
C GLN A 685 -4.31 14.20 -24.00
N PRO A 686 -5.20 13.92 -24.96
CA PRO A 686 -5.38 12.57 -25.47
C PRO A 686 -4.08 11.98 -26.05
N TRP A 687 -3.86 10.69 -25.85
CA TRP A 687 -2.69 9.98 -26.35
C TRP A 687 -3.08 8.78 -27.21
N THR A 688 -2.76 8.83 -28.51
CA THR A 688 -2.96 7.71 -29.43
C THR A 688 -1.77 6.77 -29.38
N VAL A 689 -2.03 5.50 -29.06
CA VAL A 689 -1.04 4.43 -28.99
C VAL A 689 -1.27 3.41 -30.11
N ASP A 690 -0.18 2.90 -30.68
CA ASP A 690 -0.19 1.74 -31.56
C ASP A 690 -0.05 0.48 -30.70
N VAL A 691 -1.06 -0.39 -30.75
CA VAL A 691 -1.11 -1.61 -29.94
C VAL A 691 -0.76 -2.87 -30.75
N GLY A 692 -0.24 -2.70 -31.96
CA GLY A 692 0.10 -3.79 -32.87
C GLY A 692 -1.03 -4.13 -33.86
N GLY A 693 -0.67 -4.85 -34.93
CA GLY A 693 -1.63 -5.27 -35.96
C GLY A 693 -2.28 -4.10 -36.73
N GLY A 694 -1.70 -2.91 -36.69
CA GLY A 694 -2.29 -1.69 -37.25
C GLY A 694 -3.42 -1.08 -36.40
N ARG A 695 -3.73 -1.67 -35.24
CA ARG A 695 -4.76 -1.15 -34.33
C ARG A 695 -4.21 0.05 -33.55
N ARG A 696 -4.96 1.15 -33.59
CA ARG A 696 -4.68 2.35 -32.80
C ARG A 696 -5.78 2.59 -31.79
N VAL A 697 -5.39 2.92 -30.57
CA VAL A 697 -6.31 3.23 -29.47
C VAL A 697 -5.94 4.60 -28.91
N THR A 698 -6.93 5.44 -28.65
CA THR A 698 -6.71 6.77 -28.06
C THR A 698 -7.11 6.75 -26.59
N LEU A 699 -6.20 7.15 -25.71
CA LEU A 699 -6.43 7.25 -24.27
C LEU A 699 -6.78 8.71 -23.92
N PRO A 700 -7.89 9.00 -23.19
CA PRO A 700 -8.15 10.33 -22.64
C PRO A 700 -7.14 10.67 -21.53
N GLY A 701 -7.29 11.84 -20.91
CA GLY A 701 -6.52 12.16 -19.71
C GLY A 701 -6.86 11.21 -18.56
N ASN A 702 -5.84 10.82 -17.78
CA ASN A 702 -5.91 9.69 -16.83
C ASN A 702 -6.33 8.35 -17.46
N GLY A 703 -6.33 8.23 -18.80
CA GLY A 703 -6.68 7.01 -19.50
C GLY A 703 -5.65 5.89 -19.32
N ARG A 704 -6.12 4.65 -19.41
CA ARG A 704 -5.28 3.44 -19.33
C ARG A 704 -5.74 2.40 -20.32
N LEU A 705 -4.83 1.54 -20.73
CA LEU A 705 -5.14 0.34 -21.49
C LEU A 705 -4.23 -0.79 -21.03
N LEU A 706 -4.80 -1.95 -20.72
CA LEU A 706 -4.10 -3.20 -20.52
C LEU A 706 -4.48 -4.15 -21.65
N ILE A 707 -3.48 -4.81 -22.23
CA ILE A 707 -3.66 -5.93 -23.17
C ILE A 707 -2.76 -7.07 -22.71
N SER A 708 -3.35 -8.26 -22.54
CA SER A 708 -2.69 -9.56 -22.46
C SER A 708 -3.35 -10.53 -23.45
N ASP A 709 -2.97 -11.81 -23.44
CA ASP A 709 -3.57 -12.83 -24.30
C ASP A 709 -5.06 -13.07 -24.01
N GLU A 710 -5.46 -12.93 -22.74
CA GLU A 710 -6.83 -13.23 -22.29
C GLU A 710 -7.61 -11.98 -21.87
N ILE A 711 -6.93 -10.89 -21.51
CA ILE A 711 -7.56 -9.72 -20.90
C ILE A 711 -7.29 -8.48 -21.73
N GLU A 712 -8.35 -7.74 -22.03
CA GLU A 712 -8.25 -6.38 -22.52
C GLU A 712 -9.14 -5.46 -21.68
N SER A 713 -8.57 -4.42 -21.08
CA SER A 713 -9.35 -3.46 -20.29
C SER A 713 -8.79 -2.06 -20.45
N GLY A 714 -9.63 -1.04 -20.39
CA GLY A 714 -9.14 0.32 -20.48
C GLY A 714 -10.20 1.39 -20.32
N LEU A 715 -9.70 2.60 -20.06
CA LEU A 715 -10.42 3.86 -20.23
C LEU A 715 -9.89 4.50 -21.52
N VAL A 716 -10.72 4.54 -22.55
CA VAL A 716 -10.34 4.91 -23.92
C VAL A 716 -11.30 5.92 -24.53
N LEU A 717 -10.92 6.53 -25.65
CA LEU A 717 -11.81 7.33 -26.48
C LEU A 717 -12.33 6.49 -27.66
N ALA A 718 -13.63 6.20 -27.66
CA ALA A 718 -14.34 5.54 -28.76
C ALA A 718 -15.37 6.50 -29.36
N GLY A 719 -15.23 6.82 -30.65
CA GLY A 719 -16.11 7.80 -31.32
C GLY A 719 -16.08 9.20 -30.68
N GLY A 720 -14.94 9.58 -30.09
CA GLY A 720 -14.77 10.87 -29.40
C GLY A 720 -15.36 10.93 -27.98
N LYS A 721 -15.90 9.83 -27.46
CA LYS A 721 -16.42 9.73 -26.09
C LYS A 721 -15.55 8.82 -25.25
N GLU A 722 -15.45 9.11 -23.95
CA GLU A 722 -14.83 8.20 -23.00
C GLU A 722 -15.68 6.95 -22.84
N VAL A 723 -15.03 5.79 -22.93
CA VAL A 723 -15.61 4.48 -22.67
C VAL A 723 -14.65 3.74 -21.77
N GLU A 724 -15.19 3.18 -20.69
CA GLU A 724 -14.46 2.24 -19.85
C GLU A 724 -14.97 0.82 -20.15
N TYR A 725 -14.05 -0.12 -20.33
CA TYR A 725 -14.41 -1.50 -20.62
C TYR A 725 -13.41 -2.49 -20.03
N ALA A 726 -13.87 -3.72 -19.84
CA ALA A 726 -13.04 -4.86 -19.47
C ALA A 726 -13.59 -6.12 -20.13
N ARG A 727 -12.73 -6.85 -20.83
CA ARG A 727 -13.07 -8.08 -21.56
C ARG A 727 -12.14 -9.21 -21.14
N THR A 728 -12.73 -10.37 -20.94
CA THR A 728 -12.07 -11.66 -20.75
C THR A 728 -12.72 -12.70 -21.68
N PRO A 729 -12.23 -13.94 -21.77
CA PRO A 729 -12.88 -14.99 -22.56
C PRO A 729 -14.28 -15.35 -22.06
N THR A 730 -14.65 -14.95 -20.84
CA THR A 730 -15.91 -15.34 -20.19
C THR A 730 -16.74 -14.16 -19.70
N SER A 731 -16.31 -12.92 -19.93
CA SER A 731 -17.03 -11.73 -19.51
C SER A 731 -16.73 -10.50 -20.36
N LEU A 732 -17.71 -9.59 -20.43
CA LEU A 732 -17.55 -8.25 -20.99
C LEU A 732 -18.24 -7.24 -20.08
N TRP A 733 -17.53 -6.20 -19.68
CA TRP A 733 -18.08 -5.04 -18.98
C TRP A 733 -17.86 -3.79 -19.83
N VAL A 734 -18.88 -2.93 -19.91
CA VAL A 734 -18.86 -1.67 -20.66
C VAL A 734 -19.57 -0.59 -19.87
N ASP A 735 -18.96 0.58 -19.76
CA ASP A 735 -19.51 1.80 -19.18
C ASP A 735 -19.35 2.98 -20.17
N GLY A 736 -20.49 3.56 -20.54
CA GLY A 736 -20.58 4.72 -21.43
C GLY A 736 -20.41 6.08 -20.75
N ARG A 737 -20.19 6.09 -19.43
CA ARG A 737 -19.94 7.28 -18.59
C ARG A 737 -21.03 8.35 -18.71
N GLY A 738 -22.28 7.94 -18.53
CA GLY A 738 -23.47 8.78 -18.74
C GLY A 738 -23.86 8.97 -20.22
N GLY A 739 -23.03 8.54 -21.15
CA GLY A 739 -23.30 8.55 -22.58
C GLY A 739 -23.87 7.22 -23.10
N ARG A 740 -24.63 7.30 -24.19
CA ARG A 740 -24.93 6.14 -25.03
C ARG A 740 -23.72 5.79 -25.88
N VAL A 741 -23.24 4.54 -25.77
CA VAL A 741 -22.06 4.02 -26.46
C VAL A 741 -22.33 2.64 -27.04
N LYS A 742 -21.67 2.32 -28.15
CA LYS A 742 -21.70 0.99 -28.77
C LYS A 742 -20.28 0.41 -28.75
N PHE A 743 -20.12 -0.77 -28.16
CA PHE A 743 -18.86 -1.45 -27.98
C PHE A 743 -19.07 -2.96 -28.16
N GLU A 744 -18.40 -3.57 -29.14
CA GLU A 744 -18.39 -5.02 -29.38
C GLU A 744 -19.76 -5.71 -29.33
N GLY A 745 -20.73 -5.18 -30.08
CA GLY A 745 -22.08 -5.75 -30.14
C GLY A 745 -22.99 -5.36 -28.97
N VAL A 746 -22.47 -4.69 -27.94
CA VAL A 746 -23.26 -4.11 -26.84
C VAL A 746 -23.45 -2.63 -27.07
N GLU A 747 -24.70 -2.18 -27.01
CA GLU A 747 -25.03 -0.76 -26.91
C GLU A 747 -25.63 -0.48 -25.53
N VAL A 748 -25.05 0.46 -24.80
CA VAL A 748 -25.43 0.76 -23.42
C VAL A 748 -25.57 2.26 -23.20
N ALA A 749 -26.55 2.64 -22.38
CA ALA A 749 -26.64 3.98 -21.79
C ALA A 749 -26.60 3.84 -20.25
N GLY A 750 -25.40 3.97 -19.70
CA GLY A 750 -25.02 3.57 -18.34
C GLY A 750 -23.89 2.54 -18.39
N ALA A 751 -23.94 1.53 -17.52
CA ALA A 751 -22.95 0.46 -17.44
C ALA A 751 -23.60 -0.93 -17.38
N VAL A 752 -22.97 -1.93 -17.99
CA VAL A 752 -23.46 -3.32 -17.96
C VAL A 752 -22.31 -4.30 -17.93
N ALA A 753 -22.45 -5.34 -17.12
CA ALA A 753 -21.61 -6.53 -17.17
C ALA A 753 -22.37 -7.70 -17.81
N LEU A 754 -21.68 -8.42 -18.68
CA LEU A 754 -22.08 -9.66 -19.32
C LEU A 754 -21.15 -10.76 -18.79
N ARG A 755 -21.73 -11.87 -18.32
CA ARG A 755 -20.98 -13.07 -17.95
C ARG A 755 -21.51 -14.27 -18.72
N PHE A 756 -20.61 -15.02 -19.35
CA PHE A 756 -20.94 -16.15 -20.23
C PHE A 756 -19.97 -17.33 -20.03
N GLU A 757 -19.59 -17.57 -18.77
CA GLU A 757 -18.73 -18.70 -18.36
C GLU A 757 -19.33 -20.09 -18.69
N THR A 758 -20.65 -20.18 -18.75
CA THR A 758 -21.37 -21.43 -19.07
C THR A 758 -21.93 -21.34 -20.49
N PRO A 759 -21.57 -22.25 -21.41
CA PRO A 759 -22.08 -22.23 -22.78
C PRO A 759 -23.61 -22.20 -22.83
N GLY A 760 -24.18 -21.26 -23.60
CA GLY A 760 -25.64 -21.09 -23.74
C GLY A 760 -26.32 -20.39 -22.57
N LEU A 761 -25.57 -19.84 -21.61
CA LEU A 761 -26.07 -19.03 -20.51
C LEU A 761 -25.35 -17.68 -20.48
N LEU A 762 -26.13 -16.60 -20.54
CA LEU A 762 -25.67 -15.23 -20.38
C LEU A 762 -26.29 -14.62 -19.13
N GLU A 763 -25.46 -14.16 -18.20
CA GLU A 763 -25.88 -13.27 -17.12
C GLU A 763 -25.67 -11.82 -17.52
N LEU A 764 -26.72 -11.00 -17.44
CA LEU A 764 -26.68 -9.55 -17.61
C LEU A 764 -26.86 -8.87 -16.27
N ILE A 765 -25.87 -8.07 -15.88
CA ILE A 765 -25.85 -7.38 -14.60
C ILE A 765 -25.80 -5.89 -14.90
N PRO A 766 -26.89 -5.14 -14.67
CA PRO A 766 -26.85 -3.70 -14.78
C PRO A 766 -25.97 -3.15 -13.66
N CYS A 767 -25.13 -2.19 -14.01
CA CYS A 767 -24.26 -1.51 -13.07
C CYS A 767 -24.72 -0.05 -12.91
N PRO A 768 -24.30 0.64 -11.84
CA PRO A 768 -24.58 2.06 -11.71
C PRO A 768 -23.69 2.85 -12.67
N ASP A 769 -24.23 3.98 -13.10
CA ASP A 769 -23.62 4.90 -14.04
C ASP A 769 -22.57 5.78 -13.32
N TYR A 770 -21.53 6.12 -14.06
CA TYR A 770 -20.39 6.91 -13.63
C TYR A 770 -20.74 8.29 -13.05
N VAL A 771 -21.86 8.87 -13.51
CA VAL A 771 -22.23 10.29 -13.30
C VAL A 771 -23.26 10.49 -12.17
N VAL A 772 -23.72 9.42 -11.51
CA VAL A 772 -24.66 9.59 -10.38
C VAL A 772 -23.90 10.20 -9.21
N GLY A 773 -23.97 11.53 -9.08
CA GLY A 773 -23.41 12.24 -7.95
C GLY A 773 -23.96 11.69 -6.63
N PHE A 774 -23.19 11.92 -5.55
CA PHE A 774 -23.51 11.55 -4.18
C PHE A 774 -24.86 12.13 -3.70
N ASP A 775 -25.96 11.52 -4.08
CA ASP A 775 -27.25 11.72 -3.44
C ASP A 775 -27.33 10.71 -2.28
N GLU A 776 -27.11 11.19 -1.05
CA GLU A 776 -27.18 10.38 0.17
C GLU A 776 -28.52 9.63 0.28
N GLN A 777 -29.58 10.12 -0.36
CA GLN A 777 -30.90 9.49 -0.38
C GLN A 777 -30.99 8.27 -1.31
N ARG A 778 -29.90 7.87 -1.98
CA ARG A 778 -29.91 6.82 -3.02
C ARG A 778 -28.84 5.74 -2.85
N ARG A 779 -28.35 5.49 -1.63
CA ARG A 779 -27.31 4.47 -1.35
C ARG A 779 -27.61 3.08 -1.93
N ASP A 780 -28.89 2.71 -2.06
CA ASP A 780 -29.31 1.39 -2.54
C ASP A 780 -29.43 1.29 -4.08
N ARG A 781 -29.21 2.39 -4.82
CA ARG A 781 -29.28 2.38 -6.29
C ARG A 781 -27.98 1.86 -6.90
N VAL A 782 -27.86 0.52 -6.95
CA VAL A 782 -26.84 -0.16 -7.75
C VAL A 782 -27.17 -0.26 -9.24
N VAL A 783 -28.37 0.18 -9.65
CA VAL A 783 -28.80 0.15 -11.05
C VAL A 783 -29.25 1.54 -11.50
N SER A 784 -28.58 2.07 -12.53
CA SER A 784 -29.04 3.26 -13.24
C SER A 784 -28.99 3.13 -14.76
N THR A 785 -28.64 1.95 -15.27
CA THR A 785 -28.60 1.66 -16.70
C THR A 785 -30.00 1.77 -17.31
N SER A 786 -30.10 2.67 -18.30
CA SER A 786 -31.36 3.04 -18.91
C SER A 786 -31.67 2.24 -20.17
N LEU A 787 -30.63 1.69 -20.80
CA LEU A 787 -30.71 0.88 -22.01
C LEU A 787 -29.55 -0.10 -22.05
N VAL A 788 -29.85 -1.36 -22.33
CA VAL A 788 -28.89 -2.34 -22.85
C VAL A 788 -29.49 -2.92 -24.14
N ARG A 789 -28.74 -2.87 -25.23
CA ARG A 789 -29.05 -3.55 -26.47
C ARG A 789 -27.92 -4.49 -26.84
N LEU A 790 -28.27 -5.75 -27.11
CA LEU A 790 -27.33 -6.75 -27.62
C LEU A 790 -27.58 -6.96 -29.10
N ASP A 791 -26.52 -6.93 -29.91
CA ASP A 791 -26.63 -7.16 -31.34
C ASP A 791 -26.97 -8.62 -31.65
N PRO A 792 -27.66 -8.89 -32.78
CA PRO A 792 -28.11 -10.23 -33.12
C PRO A 792 -26.96 -11.25 -33.20
N LYS A 793 -25.79 -10.80 -33.65
CA LYS A 793 -24.61 -11.64 -33.80
C LYS A 793 -24.08 -12.09 -32.44
N LEU A 794 -23.89 -11.17 -31.48
CA LEU A 794 -23.46 -11.54 -30.12
C LEU A 794 -24.48 -12.45 -29.45
N VAL A 795 -25.79 -12.19 -29.63
CA VAL A 795 -26.84 -13.05 -29.10
C VAL A 795 -26.74 -14.46 -29.68
N SER A 796 -26.61 -14.60 -31.00
CA SER A 796 -26.44 -15.89 -31.67
C SER A 796 -25.16 -16.61 -31.23
N GLU A 797 -24.05 -15.89 -31.08
CA GLU A 797 -22.77 -16.46 -30.64
C GLU A 797 -22.82 -16.98 -29.20
N LEU A 798 -23.47 -16.25 -28.28
CA LEU A 798 -23.51 -16.61 -26.86
C LEU A 798 -24.64 -17.58 -26.50
N LEU A 799 -25.79 -17.47 -27.16
CA LEU A 799 -27.04 -18.15 -26.79
C LEU A 799 -27.59 -19.08 -27.88
N GLY A 800 -27.07 -19.00 -29.11
CA GLY A 800 -27.64 -19.67 -30.29
C GLY A 800 -28.89 -18.98 -30.83
N ASP A 801 -29.45 -19.54 -31.91
CA ASP A 801 -30.59 -18.95 -32.65
C ASP A 801 -31.97 -19.35 -32.09
N GLY A 802 -32.01 -20.06 -30.96
CA GLY A 802 -33.22 -20.62 -30.36
C GLY A 802 -34.07 -19.63 -29.55
N ALA A 803 -35.18 -20.15 -29.00
CA ALA A 803 -35.96 -19.43 -28.00
C ALA A 803 -35.13 -19.20 -26.72
N LEU A 804 -35.39 -18.08 -26.03
CA LEU A 804 -34.67 -17.70 -24.82
C LEU A 804 -35.56 -17.92 -23.58
N ASP A 805 -35.05 -18.63 -22.58
CA ASP A 805 -35.60 -18.62 -21.21
C ASP A 805 -34.91 -17.48 -20.45
N VAL A 806 -35.67 -16.42 -20.12
CA VAL A 806 -35.15 -15.24 -19.45
C VAL A 806 -35.71 -15.17 -18.04
N ARG A 807 -34.83 -15.17 -17.05
CA ARG A 807 -35.20 -15.11 -15.63
C ARG A 807 -34.52 -13.95 -14.93
N ALA A 808 -35.28 -13.19 -14.16
CA ALA A 808 -34.71 -12.16 -13.30
C ALA A 808 -34.31 -12.72 -11.94
N ARG A 809 -33.23 -12.17 -11.36
CA ARG A 809 -32.86 -12.34 -9.95
C ARG A 809 -32.75 -10.96 -9.30
N GLY A 810 -33.13 -10.88 -8.03
CA GLY A 810 -33.07 -9.65 -7.24
C GLY A 810 -33.05 -9.94 -5.75
N LEU A 811 -32.76 -8.91 -4.96
CA LEU A 811 -32.89 -9.01 -3.51
C LEU A 811 -34.36 -8.93 -3.11
N HIS A 812 -34.78 -9.83 -2.23
CA HIS A 812 -36.11 -9.78 -1.64
C HIS A 812 -36.21 -8.61 -0.64
N PRO A 813 -37.27 -7.78 -0.67
CA PRO A 813 -37.37 -6.58 0.16
C PRO A 813 -37.28 -6.84 1.67
N ASP A 814 -37.85 -7.96 2.14
CA ASP A 814 -38.00 -8.21 3.58
C ASP A 814 -36.75 -8.76 4.26
N ASP A 815 -35.97 -9.60 3.57
CA ASP A 815 -34.84 -10.33 4.16
C ASP A 815 -33.51 -10.11 3.42
N GLY A 816 -33.53 -9.32 2.34
CA GLY A 816 -32.36 -9.02 1.53
C GLY A 816 -31.73 -10.24 0.88
N ARG A 817 -32.43 -11.39 0.80
CA ARG A 817 -31.89 -12.60 0.18
C ARG A 817 -32.10 -12.58 -1.33
N LEU A 818 -31.13 -13.12 -2.07
CA LEU A 818 -31.22 -13.26 -3.51
C LEU A 818 -32.30 -14.31 -3.87
N ARG A 819 -33.29 -13.91 -4.67
CA ARG A 819 -34.38 -14.78 -5.14
C ARG A 819 -34.60 -14.62 -6.64
N GLY A 820 -35.16 -15.65 -7.27
CA GLY A 820 -35.69 -15.55 -8.62
C GLY A 820 -36.99 -14.73 -8.61
N LEU A 821 -37.08 -13.73 -9.48
CA LEU A 821 -38.24 -12.85 -9.61
C LEU A 821 -39.25 -13.36 -10.66
N GLY A 822 -38.94 -14.46 -11.34
CA GLY A 822 -39.79 -15.08 -12.36
C GLY A 822 -39.29 -14.83 -13.79
N PRO A 823 -40.06 -15.31 -14.79
CA PRO A 823 -39.78 -15.08 -16.20
C PRO A 823 -39.99 -13.62 -16.57
N VAL A 824 -39.22 -13.14 -17.55
CA VAL A 824 -39.30 -11.77 -18.06
C VAL A 824 -39.42 -11.80 -19.58
N ASP A 825 -40.35 -11.02 -20.12
CA ASP A 825 -40.42 -10.79 -21.56
C ASP A 825 -39.40 -9.73 -21.98
N LEU A 826 -38.58 -10.04 -22.98
CA LEU A 826 -37.65 -9.09 -23.59
C LEU A 826 -38.20 -8.61 -24.93
N GLU A 827 -37.98 -7.33 -25.24
CA GLU A 827 -38.28 -6.78 -26.56
C GLU A 827 -37.21 -7.24 -27.56
N ARG A 828 -37.65 -7.97 -28.60
CA ARG A 828 -36.83 -8.26 -29.78
C ARG A 828 -37.11 -7.20 -30.83
N GLU A 829 -36.06 -6.56 -31.32
CA GLU A 829 -36.14 -5.66 -32.46
C GLU A 829 -36.28 -6.41 -33.79
N ALA A 830 -36.71 -5.70 -34.84
CA ALA A 830 -36.91 -6.26 -36.17
C ALA A 830 -35.62 -6.83 -36.80
N ASP A 831 -34.46 -6.35 -36.36
CA ASP A 831 -33.15 -6.86 -36.79
C ASP A 831 -32.70 -8.10 -35.99
N GLY A 832 -33.48 -8.54 -35.00
CA GLY A 832 -33.16 -9.66 -34.11
C GLY A 832 -32.41 -9.26 -32.84
N GLY A 833 -32.09 -7.98 -32.65
CA GLY A 833 -31.41 -7.49 -31.45
C GLY A 833 -32.29 -7.60 -30.21
N LEU A 834 -31.67 -7.78 -29.04
CA LEU A 834 -32.38 -7.78 -27.76
C LEU A 834 -32.27 -6.41 -27.12
N VAL A 835 -33.39 -5.82 -26.72
CA VAL A 835 -33.44 -4.54 -26.01
C VAL A 835 -33.98 -4.76 -24.61
N ILE A 836 -33.26 -4.18 -23.64
CA ILE A 836 -33.58 -4.27 -22.22
C ILE A 836 -33.68 -2.84 -21.69
N GLY A 837 -34.91 -2.41 -21.46
CA GLY A 837 -35.23 -1.07 -21.00
C GLY A 837 -35.11 -0.90 -19.49
N LYS A 838 -34.99 0.36 -19.06
CA LYS A 838 -34.90 0.79 -17.65
C LYS A 838 -35.97 0.19 -16.73
N THR A 839 -37.21 0.12 -17.21
CA THR A 839 -38.40 -0.27 -16.44
C THR A 839 -38.21 -1.61 -15.74
N LEU A 840 -37.58 -2.56 -16.45
CA LEU A 840 -37.34 -3.90 -15.94
C LEU A 840 -36.45 -3.90 -14.68
N TRP A 841 -35.44 -3.05 -14.65
CA TRP A 841 -34.51 -2.97 -13.53
C TRP A 841 -35.12 -2.26 -12.34
N THR A 842 -35.82 -1.16 -12.60
CA THR A 842 -36.32 -0.26 -11.54
C THR A 842 -37.60 -0.74 -10.91
N GLU A 843 -38.51 -1.36 -11.66
CA GLU A 843 -39.81 -1.78 -11.14
C GLU A 843 -39.78 -3.20 -10.57
N ALA A 844 -38.98 -4.10 -11.17
CA ALA A 844 -38.88 -5.48 -10.69
C ALA A 844 -37.83 -5.67 -9.59
N GLY A 845 -36.96 -4.68 -9.33
CA GLY A 845 -35.84 -4.82 -8.39
C GLY A 845 -34.78 -5.84 -8.84
N ALA A 846 -34.71 -6.10 -10.15
CA ALA A 846 -33.79 -7.08 -10.71
C ALA A 846 -32.35 -6.55 -10.66
N THR A 847 -31.46 -7.33 -10.04
CA THR A 847 -30.01 -7.09 -9.97
C THR A 847 -29.24 -7.88 -11.02
N ALA A 848 -29.87 -8.88 -11.65
CA ALA A 848 -29.38 -9.48 -12.88
C ALA A 848 -30.50 -10.19 -13.67
N LEU A 849 -30.25 -10.43 -14.96
CA LEU A 849 -31.03 -11.33 -15.81
C LEU A 849 -30.18 -12.52 -16.22
N MET A 850 -30.77 -13.70 -16.22
CA MET A 850 -30.19 -14.93 -16.74
C MET A 850 -30.92 -15.29 -18.04
N LEU A 851 -30.22 -15.25 -19.16
CA LEU A 851 -30.73 -15.59 -20.47
C LEU A 851 -30.15 -16.95 -20.85
N ARG A 852 -31.01 -17.94 -21.09
CA ARG A 852 -30.60 -19.28 -21.49
C ARG A 852 -31.13 -19.59 -22.88
N GLY A 853 -30.23 -19.94 -23.78
CA GLY A 853 -30.62 -20.48 -25.08
C GLY A 853 -31.26 -21.85 -24.90
N GLN A 854 -32.48 -22.03 -25.38
CA GLN A 854 -33.01 -23.36 -25.60
C GLN A 854 -32.24 -23.94 -26.77
N ARG A 855 -31.26 -24.82 -26.50
CA ARG A 855 -30.77 -25.72 -27.55
C ARG A 855 -32.01 -26.39 -28.10
N ALA A 856 -32.22 -26.27 -29.42
CA ALA A 856 -33.14 -27.15 -30.12
C ALA A 856 -32.82 -28.56 -29.61
N GLN A 857 -33.77 -29.20 -28.92
CA GLN A 857 -33.64 -30.61 -28.64
C GLN A 857 -33.37 -31.25 -29.98
N ALA A 858 -32.13 -31.71 -30.17
CA ALA A 858 -31.80 -32.49 -31.34
C ALA A 858 -32.59 -33.79 -31.15
N ASP A 859 -33.69 -33.89 -31.91
CA ASP A 859 -34.40 -35.14 -32.15
C ASP A 859 -33.46 -36.20 -32.72
#